data_AF-A0A8C5M043-F1
#
_entry.id   AF-A0A8C5M043-F1
#
_cell.length_a   1.000
_cell.length_b   1.000
_cell.length_c   1.000
_cell.angle_alpha   90.00
_cell.angle_beta   90.00
_cell.angle_gamma   90.00
#
_symmetry.space_group_name_H-M   'P 1'
#
loop_
_entity.id
_entity.type
_entity.pdbx_description
1 polymer ?
#
loop_
_entity_poly.entity_id
_entity_poly.type
_entity_poly.pdbx_seq_one_letter_code
_entity_poly.pdbx_strand_id
1 'polypeptide(L)'
;MTAGIFADCVFFLKLNNLSFKEKKDLKRSISSHGGSFSFVLNNKCTHVIASNASSLGSTHLKKIHKHHISLVNLEFIWKCIEEKQLLEEASDFEKPVDVILEKVKSVERKEASRFEFQLPKHKLCCIYCVTLCFSSLQKAYSFYLAKDSEKACERYAWRINDLKNKGFLQKDDAPSQAIPFASDALQKVLLEETINTGTISREVGYFVESIWTDAQGHLSNILSCPVNNISINDVGVAEGILLQMKTSLAAQESASQMWVMMCEFYRLIPHISVSTQEITMELLTKKQELCQLIRDMLNVCETTPSTRYPSSLAKYRALRCRIELLDKNAEEFVRLSKQIVQKNYSNEPIEILNIYQIGRLSETCDFNGNLENVQPLLHATSPRNFVGILSRGLLMPKIITEEMGYNRTDVGNLGSGIYFTDSISTSVKYSEPSSTSGSRLLVVCDVALGKSREVYKKDYTITEPPGGFHSVHGVRRAHGIESDFEDDEFVVYKRNQIKMAYAVQFRTSRDIVVNLQPNVLSVELEETPEDSVEGLKPLEGGLQNTQGEQIPLEKIYVKAKVTDLVAQVILFQTYKNSSANPIEAKYVFPLDSTAAVCGFEAFINGKHVVGEVKEKQQARQEYRRAIKEGHGAYLMDQDTPDAFTVSVGNLPPKATVVIKITYLMELELDFGDACNFKIPGAVASWQKDTAIKENTQSRFTFTLLMTYCHSLLYFRIFSYINLFCRCFSLQMSIELPYKIDRIQCHTHKILTKKTDCKAVIQTMEGSSLSDAGFQLLIAMENPYVPRMWVERHPEKDSEACMLVFQPEFPNTCEAGDVTICLDCSNSMKPCFQNAQLLALYLASSVFSRGERNVVLFGSKELEKFIKPNMGGTEFWKPLHSLGLLPRNTGLHNIILISDGHLQNERHIIQFLKKNVGKIRLFTCGVGATANRHSLRRLALLGNGTFDFFDAKTKSKWKDQMQSLYIKLSNNRCTGVTLKWTRHNQPDEEPSQAPAKLPPIFSHGRLIVYGFIRHCTQATLKGLIEDKEMETMVSTTELQKTTGTMLHKLTARALIRDYEDGILHEEEDENEMQKQLRKSEIINLSKEYSIVTQFTSFIAVEKRVRSNLRCCSCIAPESFLEGFWMLTPELGKILEINVPFLTEVFLMKKGIVSLGKGKADVCGLIATLLVLQAIRLHNLLHSINFKSLLKLDESSGTSEYYQNIENAIKWARKVEQQYPGVCVRLGLGKDWDFVTKQLLRFEPLETSSELQPALEII
;
A
#
# COMPACT_ATOMS: atom_id res chain seq x y z
N MET A 1 38.71 -65.74 -19.27
CA MET A 1 37.83 -64.68 -19.79
C MET A 1 37.95 -63.51 -18.83
N THR A 2 38.62 -62.43 -19.22
CA THR A 2 38.68 -61.19 -18.44
C THR A 2 37.31 -60.53 -18.46
N ALA A 3 36.68 -60.35 -17.30
CA ALA A 3 35.41 -59.63 -17.17
C ALA A 3 35.58 -58.20 -17.70
N GLY A 4 34.67 -57.73 -18.56
CA GLY A 4 34.70 -56.35 -19.06
C GLY A 4 34.46 -55.34 -17.93
N ILE A 5 35.06 -54.15 -18.03
CA ILE A 5 34.97 -53.06 -17.02
C ILE A 5 33.51 -52.78 -16.61
N PHE A 6 32.58 -52.92 -17.55
CA PHE A 6 31.16 -52.65 -17.36
C PHE A 6 30.27 -53.90 -17.41
N ALA A 7 30.82 -55.10 -17.19
CA ALA A 7 30.11 -56.38 -17.41
C ALA A 7 28.74 -56.48 -16.70
N ASP A 8 28.62 -55.91 -15.50
CA ASP A 8 27.37 -55.90 -14.71
C ASP A 8 26.61 -54.57 -14.81
N CYS A 9 27.00 -53.68 -15.73
CA CYS A 9 26.39 -52.37 -15.88
C CYS A 9 25.38 -52.30 -17.03
N VAL A 10 24.19 -51.76 -16.72
CA VAL A 10 23.13 -51.46 -17.68
C VAL A 10 22.88 -49.96 -17.66
N PHE A 11 23.28 -49.27 -18.74
CA PHE A 11 23.22 -47.82 -18.82
C PHE A 11 21.94 -47.31 -19.51
N PHE A 12 21.33 -46.28 -18.93
CA PHE A 12 20.32 -45.46 -19.59
C PHE A 12 20.90 -44.07 -19.90
N LEU A 13 20.87 -43.66 -21.17
CA LEU A 13 21.49 -42.41 -21.62
C LEU A 13 20.46 -41.28 -21.81
N LYS A 14 20.64 -40.16 -21.10
CA LYS A 14 19.88 -38.93 -21.30
C LYS A 14 20.82 -37.74 -21.55
N LEU A 15 21.35 -37.70 -22.77
CA LEU A 15 22.39 -36.74 -23.19
C LEU A 15 21.81 -35.77 -24.23
N ASN A 16 21.60 -34.51 -23.84
CA ASN A 16 20.97 -33.51 -24.71
C ASN A 16 22.00 -32.76 -25.58
N ASN A 17 23.27 -32.73 -25.17
CA ASN A 17 24.28 -31.83 -25.74
C ASN A 17 25.32 -32.52 -26.65
N LEU A 18 25.14 -33.80 -27.01
CA LEU A 18 26.07 -34.55 -27.87
C LEU A 18 25.49 -34.82 -29.26
N SER A 19 26.35 -34.72 -30.28
CA SER A 19 26.03 -35.04 -31.66
C SER A 19 25.74 -36.54 -31.86
N PHE A 20 25.10 -36.89 -32.98
CA PHE A 20 24.75 -38.28 -33.28
C PHE A 20 25.98 -39.19 -33.39
N LYS A 21 27.10 -38.67 -33.93
CA LYS A 21 28.35 -39.41 -34.08
C LYS A 21 28.97 -39.73 -32.71
N GLU A 22 29.06 -38.75 -31.82
CA GLU A 22 29.60 -38.92 -30.47
C GLU A 22 28.77 -39.89 -29.62
N LYS A 23 27.43 -39.84 -29.73
CA LYS A 23 26.55 -40.82 -29.06
C LYS A 23 26.78 -42.25 -29.55
N LYS A 24 27.10 -42.43 -30.83
CA LYS A 24 27.39 -43.76 -31.41
C LYS A 24 28.76 -44.28 -30.97
N ASP A 25 29.73 -43.40 -30.80
CA ASP A 25 31.08 -43.74 -30.35
C ASP A 25 31.13 -44.04 -28.85
N LEU A 26 30.39 -43.28 -28.03
CA LEU A 26 30.17 -43.59 -26.61
C LEU A 26 29.50 -44.97 -26.43
N LYS A 27 28.44 -45.25 -27.22
CA LYS A 27 27.75 -46.53 -27.17
C LYS A 27 28.67 -47.70 -27.53
N ARG A 28 29.48 -47.55 -28.58
CA ARG A 28 30.48 -48.56 -28.95
C ARG A 28 31.50 -48.79 -27.84
N SER A 29 31.98 -47.71 -27.21
CA SER A 29 32.99 -47.79 -26.15
C SER A 29 32.48 -48.52 -24.90
N ILE A 30 31.23 -48.27 -24.48
CA ILE A 30 30.65 -49.00 -23.35
C ILE A 30 30.44 -50.48 -23.70
N SER A 31 29.91 -50.80 -24.89
CA SER A 31 29.67 -52.19 -25.29
C SER A 31 30.94 -53.00 -25.54
N SER A 32 32.00 -52.39 -26.07
CA SER A 32 33.29 -53.08 -26.22
C SER A 32 33.96 -53.42 -24.89
N HIS A 33 33.57 -52.74 -23.81
CA HIS A 33 34.05 -52.99 -22.44
C HIS A 33 33.02 -53.71 -21.56
N GLY A 34 32.05 -54.42 -22.18
CA GLY A 34 31.13 -55.33 -21.50
C GLY A 34 29.81 -54.73 -21.02
N GLY A 35 29.58 -53.42 -21.21
CA GLY A 35 28.36 -52.74 -20.76
C GLY A 35 27.18 -52.90 -21.72
N SER A 36 25.98 -52.93 -21.16
CA SER A 36 24.74 -53.01 -21.93
C SER A 36 23.89 -51.75 -21.77
N PHE A 37 22.91 -51.56 -22.67
CA PHE A 37 22.05 -50.37 -22.69
C PHE A 37 20.59 -50.74 -22.56
N SER A 38 19.86 -49.89 -21.82
CA SER A 38 18.40 -49.87 -21.86
C SER A 38 17.89 -48.62 -22.57
N PHE A 39 16.91 -48.78 -23.45
CA PHE A 39 16.22 -47.66 -24.09
C PHE A 39 15.14 -47.03 -23.20
N VAL A 40 14.77 -47.70 -22.10
CA VAL A 40 13.77 -47.25 -21.14
C VAL A 40 14.31 -47.39 -19.73
N LEU A 41 14.17 -46.34 -18.92
CA LEU A 41 14.56 -46.39 -17.52
C LEU A 41 13.65 -47.36 -16.74
N ASN A 42 14.21 -48.49 -16.32
CA ASN A 42 13.57 -49.57 -15.59
C ASN A 42 14.51 -50.09 -14.47
N ASN A 43 14.00 -51.02 -13.66
CA ASN A 43 14.73 -51.61 -12.53
C ASN A 43 15.93 -52.50 -12.92
N LYS A 44 16.16 -52.75 -14.22
CA LYS A 44 17.36 -53.43 -14.71
C LYS A 44 18.51 -52.47 -15.00
N CYS A 45 18.24 -51.17 -15.05
CA CYS A 45 19.29 -50.16 -15.26
C CYS A 45 20.10 -50.02 -13.96
N THR A 46 21.43 -50.06 -14.04
CA THR A 46 22.30 -49.82 -12.89
C THR A 46 22.79 -48.38 -12.86
N HIS A 47 22.95 -47.75 -14.02
CA HIS A 47 23.43 -46.36 -14.12
C HIS A 47 22.60 -45.53 -15.11
N VAL A 48 22.39 -44.26 -14.78
CA VAL A 48 21.87 -43.23 -15.67
C VAL A 48 22.99 -42.27 -16.00
N ILE A 49 23.27 -42.07 -17.28
CA ILE A 49 24.23 -41.06 -17.74
C ILE A 49 23.45 -39.84 -18.23
N ALA A 50 23.62 -38.72 -17.54
CA ALA A 50 22.97 -37.45 -17.88
C ALA A 50 24.01 -36.35 -18.12
N SER A 51 23.71 -35.42 -19.03
CA SER A 51 24.60 -34.26 -19.28
C SER A 51 24.52 -33.22 -18.16
N ASN A 52 23.38 -33.12 -17.48
CA ASN A 52 23.17 -32.32 -16.27
C ASN A 52 21.92 -32.85 -15.52
N ALA A 53 21.82 -32.58 -14.21
CA ALA A 53 20.68 -33.01 -13.39
C ALA A 53 19.31 -32.49 -13.91
N SER A 54 19.31 -31.33 -14.58
CA SER A 54 18.12 -30.73 -15.21
C SER A 54 17.61 -31.46 -16.45
N SER A 55 18.42 -32.32 -17.10
CA SER A 55 17.99 -33.09 -18.28
C SER A 55 17.07 -34.28 -17.94
N LEU A 56 16.92 -34.60 -16.65
CA LEU A 56 16.08 -35.67 -16.14
C LEU A 56 14.74 -35.10 -15.65
N GLY A 57 13.64 -35.53 -16.28
CA GLY A 57 12.29 -35.21 -15.81
C GLY A 57 11.96 -35.85 -14.45
N SER A 58 10.95 -35.32 -13.76
CA SER A 58 10.53 -35.76 -12.41
C SER A 58 10.20 -37.26 -12.33
N THR A 59 9.67 -37.85 -13.39
CA THR A 59 9.39 -39.30 -13.49
C THR A 59 10.66 -40.15 -13.56
N HIS A 60 11.73 -39.66 -14.19
CA HIS A 60 13.02 -40.37 -14.21
C HIS A 60 13.67 -40.31 -12.84
N LEU A 61 13.70 -39.13 -12.18
CA LEU A 61 14.27 -38.98 -10.83
C LEU A 61 13.56 -39.86 -9.79
N LYS A 62 12.22 -39.95 -9.85
CA LYS A 62 11.46 -40.87 -8.99
C LYS A 62 11.85 -42.34 -9.20
N LYS A 63 12.08 -42.77 -10.45
CA LYS A 63 12.51 -44.15 -10.77
C LYS A 63 13.95 -44.43 -10.36
N ILE A 64 14.85 -43.45 -10.53
CA ILE A 64 16.25 -43.51 -10.10
C ILE A 64 16.30 -43.74 -8.59
N HIS A 65 15.60 -42.91 -7.81
CA HIS A 65 15.52 -43.10 -6.35
C HIS A 65 14.84 -44.41 -5.95
N LYS A 66 13.71 -44.77 -6.58
CA LYS A 66 12.96 -45.99 -6.24
C LYS A 66 13.74 -47.28 -6.47
N HIS A 67 14.61 -47.30 -7.48
CA HIS A 67 15.37 -48.49 -7.88
C HIS A 67 16.86 -48.40 -7.55
N HIS A 68 17.27 -47.39 -6.76
CA HIS A 68 18.67 -47.15 -6.38
C HIS A 68 19.63 -47.18 -7.58
N ILE A 69 19.25 -46.50 -8.67
CA ILE A 69 20.04 -46.44 -9.90
C ILE A 69 21.04 -45.30 -9.77
N SER A 70 22.31 -45.54 -10.07
CA SER A 70 23.39 -44.56 -9.93
C SER A 70 23.30 -43.49 -11.00
N LEU A 71 23.33 -42.20 -10.61
CA LEU A 71 23.30 -41.09 -11.56
C LEU A 71 24.72 -40.55 -11.75
N VAL A 72 25.28 -40.71 -12.95
CA VAL A 72 26.67 -40.35 -13.26
C VAL A 72 26.73 -39.41 -14.48
N ASN A 73 27.79 -38.61 -14.56
CA ASN A 73 28.03 -37.71 -15.69
C ASN A 73 28.73 -38.46 -16.86
N LEU A 74 28.95 -37.78 -17.97
CA LEU A 74 29.62 -38.37 -19.14
C LEU A 74 31.08 -38.77 -18.85
N GLU A 75 31.79 -37.99 -18.03
CA GLU A 75 33.21 -38.20 -17.73
C GLU A 75 33.47 -39.50 -16.98
N PHE A 76 32.51 -39.96 -16.17
CA PHE A 76 32.57 -41.21 -15.44
C PHE A 76 32.99 -42.39 -16.32
N ILE A 77 32.41 -42.52 -17.53
CA ILE A 77 32.71 -43.63 -18.46
C ILE A 77 34.14 -43.58 -18.95
N TRP A 78 34.64 -42.39 -19.31
CA TRP A 78 35.99 -42.24 -19.81
C TRP A 78 37.03 -42.50 -18.73
N LYS A 79 36.79 -42.00 -17.51
CA LYS A 79 37.65 -42.27 -16.34
C LYS A 79 37.70 -43.76 -15.99
N CYS A 80 36.56 -44.48 -16.02
CA CYS A 80 36.55 -45.92 -15.78
C CYS A 80 37.34 -46.71 -16.85
N ILE A 81 37.27 -46.28 -18.12
CA ILE A 81 38.05 -46.90 -19.20
C ILE A 81 39.54 -46.61 -19.05
N GLU A 82 39.91 -45.38 -18.69
CA GLU A 82 41.29 -44.96 -18.48
C GLU A 82 41.94 -45.71 -17.32
N GLU A 83 41.23 -45.82 -16.18
CA GLU A 83 41.71 -46.52 -14.99
C GLU A 83 41.55 -48.06 -15.06
N LYS A 84 40.92 -48.58 -16.12
CA LYS A 84 40.65 -50.01 -16.36
C LYS A 84 39.84 -50.70 -15.23
N GLN A 85 39.07 -49.94 -14.47
CA GLN A 85 38.20 -50.42 -13.38
C GLN A 85 36.92 -49.57 -13.28
N LEU A 86 35.85 -50.12 -12.71
CA LEU A 86 34.65 -49.36 -12.40
C LEU A 86 34.91 -48.50 -11.16
N LEU A 87 34.82 -47.17 -11.30
CA LEU A 87 35.08 -46.22 -10.21
C LEU A 87 33.87 -46.08 -9.29
N GLU A 88 34.12 -45.79 -8.01
CA GLU A 88 33.06 -45.44 -7.05
C GLU A 88 32.45 -44.06 -7.37
N GLU A 89 31.16 -43.91 -7.09
CA GLU A 89 30.34 -42.76 -7.51
C GLU A 89 30.78 -41.46 -6.80
N ALA A 90 31.49 -40.57 -7.52
CA ALA A 90 31.71 -39.20 -7.07
C ALA A 90 30.50 -38.33 -7.40
N SER A 91 29.75 -37.90 -6.38
CA SER A 91 28.65 -36.94 -6.51
C SER A 91 29.17 -35.51 -6.64
N ASP A 92 29.91 -35.22 -7.70
CA ASP A 92 30.40 -33.86 -7.97
C ASP A 92 29.36 -33.06 -8.77
N PHE A 93 28.46 -32.40 -8.03
CA PHE A 93 27.85 -31.14 -8.46
C PHE A 93 28.43 -30.04 -7.57
N GLU A 94 29.26 -29.19 -8.17
CA GLU A 94 30.14 -28.22 -7.51
C GLU A 94 29.42 -27.29 -6.51
N LYS A 95 29.97 -27.21 -5.29
CA LYS A 95 29.83 -26.06 -4.38
C LYS A 95 31.11 -25.20 -4.48
N PRO A 96 31.04 -23.86 -4.39
CA PRO A 96 32.25 -23.05 -4.21
C PRO A 96 32.90 -23.36 -2.85
N VAL A 97 34.23 -23.44 -2.84
CA VAL A 97 35.00 -24.15 -1.82
C VAL A 97 35.80 -23.19 -0.92
N ASP A 98 35.62 -23.32 0.40
CA ASP A 98 36.66 -23.04 1.39
C ASP A 98 37.29 -24.38 1.82
N VAL A 99 38.59 -24.59 1.52
CA VAL A 99 39.33 -25.79 1.97
C VAL A 99 40.26 -25.44 3.13
N ILE A 100 40.08 -26.07 4.28
CA ILE A 100 41.08 -26.07 5.36
C ILE A 100 41.98 -27.30 5.17
N LEU A 101 43.30 -27.06 5.08
CA LEU A 101 44.32 -28.10 4.87
C LEU A 101 45.23 -28.20 6.11
N GLU A 102 45.21 -29.36 6.79
CA GLU A 102 46.05 -29.66 7.97
C GLU A 102 47.10 -30.73 7.67
N LYS A 103 48.32 -30.57 8.20
CA LYS A 103 49.36 -31.63 8.19
C LYS A 103 49.79 -31.94 9.61
N VAL A 104 49.52 -33.16 10.06
CA VAL A 104 49.93 -33.63 11.41
C VAL A 104 51.37 -34.14 11.34
N LYS A 105 52.29 -33.46 12.04
CA LYS A 105 53.70 -33.90 12.14
C LYS A 105 54.03 -34.59 13.48
N SER A 106 53.27 -34.35 14.55
CA SER A 106 53.34 -35.07 15.84
C SER A 106 52.20 -34.64 16.80
N VAL A 107 52.05 -35.33 17.95
CA VAL A 107 50.97 -35.16 18.97
C VAL A 107 50.86 -33.73 19.53
N GLU A 108 51.90 -32.90 19.42
CA GLU A 108 51.94 -31.54 20.01
C GLU A 108 52.14 -30.40 19.00
N ARG A 109 52.23 -30.65 17.69
CA ARG A 109 52.39 -29.58 16.67
C ARG A 109 51.50 -29.80 15.44
N LYS A 110 50.48 -28.94 15.29
CA LYS A 110 49.63 -28.82 14.09
C LYS A 110 50.12 -27.67 13.21
N GLU A 111 50.47 -27.95 11.96
CA GLU A 111 50.65 -26.91 10.92
C GLU A 111 49.31 -26.74 10.18
N ALA A 112 48.71 -25.55 10.28
CA ALA A 112 47.50 -25.19 9.56
C ALA A 112 47.84 -24.17 8.46
N SER A 113 47.35 -24.43 7.24
CA SER A 113 47.49 -23.51 6.10
C SER A 113 46.12 -22.99 5.70
N ARG A 114 45.98 -21.66 5.57
CA ARG A 114 44.72 -21.01 5.19
C ARG A 114 44.84 -20.31 3.83
N PHE A 115 43.79 -20.45 3.03
CA PHE A 115 43.60 -19.75 1.76
C PHE A 115 42.53 -18.67 1.90
N GLU A 116 42.75 -17.53 1.24
CA GLU A 116 41.75 -16.47 1.14
C GLU A 116 41.73 -15.90 -0.29
N PHE A 117 40.53 -15.77 -0.86
CA PHE A 117 40.29 -14.99 -2.07
C PHE A 117 40.04 -13.53 -1.67
N GLN A 118 40.88 -12.61 -2.13
CA GLN A 118 40.73 -11.18 -1.88
C GLN A 118 40.64 -10.41 -3.21
N LEU A 119 39.78 -9.38 -3.26
CA LEU A 119 39.82 -8.35 -4.30
C LEU A 119 40.81 -7.25 -3.89
N PRO A 120 41.79 -6.87 -4.73
CA PRO A 120 42.79 -5.86 -4.35
C PRO A 120 42.17 -4.45 -4.29
N LYS A 121 42.34 -3.76 -3.15
CA LYS A 121 41.80 -2.40 -2.91
C LYS A 121 42.50 -1.31 -3.73
N HIS A 122 43.70 -1.55 -4.27
CA HIS A 122 44.44 -0.57 -5.06
C HIS A 122 45.44 -1.27 -6.01
N LYS A 123 45.06 -1.53 -7.28
CA LYS A 123 45.95 -1.52 -8.47
C LYS A 123 45.18 -1.88 -9.75
N LEU A 124 45.34 -1.01 -10.75
CA LEU A 124 44.62 -0.94 -12.04
C LEU A 124 44.87 -2.08 -13.06
N CYS A 125 45.27 -3.30 -12.66
CA CYS A 125 45.57 -4.36 -13.65
C CYS A 125 45.26 -5.81 -13.27
N CYS A 126 44.75 -6.12 -12.07
CA CYS A 126 44.39 -7.49 -11.69
C CYS A 126 43.13 -7.50 -10.81
N ILE A 127 42.20 -8.42 -11.08
CA ILE A 127 40.85 -8.46 -10.48
C ILE A 127 40.82 -9.37 -9.23
N TYR A 128 41.68 -10.39 -9.16
CA TYR A 128 41.68 -11.38 -8.07
C TYR A 128 43.08 -11.58 -7.46
N CYS A 129 43.14 -11.70 -6.13
CA CYS A 129 44.33 -12.00 -5.33
C CYS A 129 44.08 -13.22 -4.45
N VAL A 130 44.97 -14.21 -4.47
CA VAL A 130 44.94 -15.35 -3.55
C VAL A 130 46.04 -15.17 -2.50
N THR A 131 45.66 -15.16 -1.22
CA THR A 131 46.58 -14.97 -0.09
C THR A 131 46.72 -16.26 0.72
N LEU A 132 47.95 -16.61 1.08
CA LEU A 132 48.31 -17.79 1.87
C LEU A 132 48.90 -17.36 3.22
N CYS A 133 48.44 -17.98 4.30
CA CYS A 133 48.97 -17.74 5.65
C CYS A 133 49.41 -19.06 6.29
N PHE A 134 50.65 -19.10 6.79
CA PHE A 134 51.24 -20.25 7.50
C PHE A 134 51.28 -20.00 9.01
N SER A 135 50.96 -21.02 9.81
CA SER A 135 50.90 -20.92 11.27
C SER A 135 52.23 -21.17 12.02
N SER A 136 53.41 -21.02 11.41
CA SER A 136 54.69 -21.19 12.13
C SER A 136 55.62 -19.98 11.96
N LEU A 137 55.73 -19.17 13.03
CA LEU A 137 56.77 -18.18 13.40
C LEU A 137 57.38 -17.21 12.34
N GLN A 138 57.03 -17.30 11.07
CA GLN A 138 57.34 -16.37 9.99
C GLN A 138 56.10 -16.24 9.10
N LYS A 139 55.47 -15.05 9.12
CA LYS A 139 54.39 -14.70 8.22
C LYS A 139 54.94 -14.57 6.79
N ALA A 140 54.99 -15.67 6.05
CA ALA A 140 55.31 -15.65 4.64
C ALA A 140 54.02 -15.53 3.82
N TYR A 141 53.79 -14.35 3.23
CA TYR A 141 52.69 -14.12 2.29
C TYR A 141 53.16 -14.44 0.88
N SER A 142 52.41 -15.27 0.16
CA SER A 142 52.56 -15.44 -1.28
C SER A 142 51.31 -14.92 -1.97
N PHE A 143 51.49 -14.06 -2.98
CA PHE A 143 50.41 -13.41 -3.72
C PHE A 143 50.38 -13.95 -5.14
N TYR A 144 49.20 -14.37 -5.58
CA TYR A 144 48.97 -14.77 -6.96
C TYR A 144 47.93 -13.85 -7.60
N LEU A 145 48.34 -13.20 -8.69
CA LEU A 145 47.53 -12.23 -9.42
C LEU A 145 46.84 -12.92 -10.61
N ALA A 146 45.51 -12.82 -10.71
CA ALA A 146 44.75 -13.30 -11.85
C ALA A 146 43.97 -12.18 -12.54
N LYS A 147 43.86 -12.29 -13.87
CA LYS A 147 43.19 -11.30 -14.75
C LYS A 147 41.68 -11.53 -14.85
N ASP A 148 41.22 -12.76 -14.68
CA ASP A 148 39.83 -13.20 -14.81
C ASP A 148 39.52 -14.27 -13.74
N SER A 149 38.23 -14.53 -13.48
CA SER A 149 37.76 -15.43 -12.42
C SER A 149 38.15 -16.89 -12.71
N GLU A 150 38.11 -17.28 -13.98
CA GLU A 150 38.40 -18.64 -14.43
C GLU A 150 39.86 -19.04 -14.15
N LYS A 151 40.84 -18.21 -14.50
CA LYS A 151 42.26 -18.46 -14.14
C LYS A 151 42.54 -18.38 -12.65
N ALA A 152 41.73 -17.61 -11.91
CA ALA A 152 41.84 -17.54 -10.47
C ALA A 152 41.42 -18.88 -9.83
N CYS A 153 40.31 -19.46 -10.32
CA CYS A 153 39.84 -20.80 -9.95
C CYS A 153 40.83 -21.90 -10.37
N GLU A 154 41.38 -21.86 -11.58
CA GLU A 154 42.39 -22.83 -12.04
C GLU A 154 43.64 -22.82 -11.15
N ARG A 155 44.14 -21.63 -10.81
CA ARG A 155 45.31 -21.47 -9.92
C ARG A 155 45.01 -21.93 -8.49
N TYR A 156 43.81 -21.67 -8.01
CA TYR A 156 43.32 -22.17 -6.73
C TYR A 156 43.32 -23.70 -6.73
N ALA A 157 42.68 -24.34 -7.73
CA ALA A 157 42.59 -25.78 -7.85
C ALA A 157 43.99 -26.45 -7.95
N TRP A 158 44.87 -25.90 -8.78
CA TRP A 158 46.25 -26.37 -8.92
C TRP A 158 47.00 -26.35 -7.58
N ARG A 159 46.82 -25.29 -6.79
CA ARG A 159 47.55 -25.11 -5.53
C ARG A 159 47.03 -26.02 -4.40
N ILE A 160 45.71 -26.23 -4.33
CA ILE A 160 45.12 -27.25 -3.47
C ILE A 160 45.74 -28.62 -3.77
N ASN A 161 45.90 -28.95 -5.05
CA ASN A 161 46.50 -30.22 -5.46
C ASN A 161 47.99 -30.32 -5.08
N ASP A 162 48.78 -29.25 -5.23
CA ASP A 162 50.19 -29.19 -4.78
C ASP A 162 50.34 -29.39 -3.26
N LEU A 163 49.42 -28.86 -2.45
CA LEU A 163 49.44 -29.07 -1.00
C LEU A 163 48.98 -30.47 -0.59
N LYS A 164 47.98 -31.04 -1.27
CA LYS A 164 47.61 -32.46 -1.11
C LYS A 164 48.83 -33.36 -1.40
N ASN A 165 49.57 -33.06 -2.46
CA ASN A 165 50.83 -33.75 -2.80
C ASN A 165 51.94 -33.56 -1.75
N LYS A 166 51.89 -32.46 -0.97
CA LYS A 166 52.78 -32.21 0.18
C LYS A 166 52.28 -32.81 1.49
N GLY A 167 51.20 -33.60 1.48
CA GLY A 167 50.70 -34.36 2.62
C GLY A 167 49.77 -33.58 3.56
N PHE A 168 49.06 -32.57 3.06
CA PHE A 168 47.99 -31.90 3.81
C PHE A 168 46.62 -32.57 3.54
N LEU A 169 45.82 -32.74 4.59
CA LEU A 169 44.48 -33.32 4.55
C LEU A 169 43.41 -32.22 4.56
N GLN A 170 42.44 -32.33 3.66
CA GLN A 170 41.29 -31.42 3.54
C GLN A 170 40.25 -31.76 4.61
N LYS A 171 39.80 -30.75 5.37
CA LYS A 171 38.66 -30.85 6.28
C LYS A 171 37.44 -30.13 5.70
N ASP A 172 36.28 -30.76 5.84
CA ASP A 172 35.01 -30.27 5.28
C ASP A 172 34.28 -29.29 6.21
N ASP A 173 34.64 -29.23 7.50
CA ASP A 173 34.05 -28.30 8.49
C ASP A 173 35.08 -27.32 9.06
N ALA A 174 34.71 -26.04 9.12
CA ALA A 174 35.47 -25.01 9.83
C ALA A 174 35.25 -25.15 11.35
N PRO A 175 36.29 -25.40 12.17
CA PRO A 175 36.11 -25.45 13.61
C PRO A 175 35.64 -24.09 14.15
N SER A 176 34.81 -24.06 15.20
CA SER A 176 34.31 -22.83 15.84
C SER A 176 35.43 -21.87 16.26
N GLN A 177 36.62 -22.41 16.52
CA GLN A 177 37.84 -21.69 16.84
C GLN A 177 38.48 -20.96 15.64
N ALA A 178 38.08 -21.23 14.39
CA ALA A 178 38.66 -20.63 13.17
C ALA A 178 38.00 -19.31 12.74
N ILE A 179 36.75 -19.06 13.17
CA ILE A 179 35.95 -17.87 12.82
C ILE A 179 36.61 -16.55 13.27
N PRO A 180 37.18 -16.43 14.48
CA PRO A 180 37.86 -15.20 14.93
C PRO A 180 39.09 -14.83 14.08
N PHE A 181 39.66 -15.79 13.35
CA PHE A 181 40.83 -15.59 12.50
C PHE A 181 40.47 -15.18 11.07
N ALA A 182 39.18 -15.16 10.71
CA ALA A 182 38.68 -14.71 9.41
C ALA A 182 38.65 -13.17 9.34
N SER A 183 38.88 -12.60 8.15
CA SER A 183 38.67 -11.17 7.93
C SER A 183 37.22 -10.80 8.26
N ASP A 184 36.97 -9.57 8.73
CA ASP A 184 35.62 -9.13 9.10
C ASP A 184 34.61 -9.32 7.96
N ALA A 185 35.07 -9.19 6.71
CA ALA A 185 34.24 -9.44 5.51
C ALA A 185 33.81 -10.91 5.40
N LEU A 186 34.68 -11.85 5.72
CA LEU A 186 34.38 -13.29 5.67
C LEU A 186 33.61 -13.78 6.90
N GLN A 187 33.88 -13.23 8.09
CA GLN A 187 33.05 -13.50 9.27
C GLN A 187 31.59 -13.15 8.99
N LYS A 188 31.33 -12.06 8.24
CA LYS A 188 29.99 -11.65 7.82
C LYS A 188 29.34 -12.69 6.91
N VAL A 189 30.03 -13.14 5.86
CA VAL A 189 29.51 -14.13 4.91
C VAL A 189 29.22 -15.46 5.61
N LEU A 190 30.14 -15.94 6.46
CA LEU A 190 29.97 -17.20 7.19
C LEU A 190 28.79 -17.15 8.18
N LEU A 191 28.65 -16.03 8.90
CA LEU A 191 27.52 -15.83 9.82
C LEU A 191 26.20 -15.74 9.05
N GLU A 192 26.23 -15.16 7.85
CA GLU A 192 25.07 -15.03 6.97
C GLU A 192 24.61 -16.37 6.40
N GLU A 193 25.55 -17.17 5.91
CA GLU A 193 25.28 -18.51 5.39
C GLU A 193 24.71 -19.40 6.50
N THR A 194 25.35 -19.42 7.67
CA THR A 194 24.92 -20.22 8.83
C THR A 194 23.47 -19.91 9.27
N ILE A 195 23.07 -18.64 9.30
CA ILE A 195 21.71 -18.25 9.69
C ILE A 195 20.67 -18.73 8.66
N ASN A 196 21.04 -18.77 7.37
CA ASN A 196 20.09 -19.07 6.30
C ASN A 196 20.01 -20.56 5.95
N THR A 197 21.12 -21.31 6.00
CA THR A 197 21.20 -22.73 5.63
C THR A 197 21.16 -23.68 6.83
N GLY A 198 21.44 -23.21 8.04
CA GLY A 198 21.58 -24.04 9.23
C GLY A 198 20.30 -24.69 9.75
N THR A 199 20.41 -25.92 10.25
CA THR A 199 19.42 -26.57 11.11
C THR A 199 19.58 -26.12 12.56
N ILE A 200 18.49 -25.91 13.30
CA ILE A 200 18.55 -25.55 14.72
C ILE A 200 18.52 -26.78 15.62
N SER A 201 19.21 -26.71 16.76
CA SER A 201 19.09 -27.73 17.81
C SER A 201 17.71 -27.63 18.47
N ARG A 202 17.28 -28.72 19.14
CA ARG A 202 16.00 -28.78 19.84
C ARG A 202 15.93 -27.73 20.97
N GLU A 203 17.03 -27.52 21.67
CA GLU A 203 17.16 -26.57 22.78
C GLU A 203 17.10 -25.12 22.30
N VAL A 204 17.72 -24.82 21.15
CA VAL A 204 17.59 -23.50 20.50
C VAL A 204 16.15 -23.29 20.04
N GLY A 205 15.51 -24.32 19.48
CA GLY A 205 14.08 -24.27 19.14
C GLY A 205 13.20 -23.95 20.34
N TYR A 206 13.45 -24.55 21.50
CA TYR A 206 12.73 -24.27 22.75
C TYR A 206 12.95 -22.85 23.26
N PHE A 207 14.18 -22.35 23.21
CA PHE A 207 14.46 -20.98 23.57
C PHE A 207 13.69 -19.98 22.70
N VAL A 208 13.71 -20.20 21.38
CA VAL A 208 13.01 -19.35 20.40
C VAL A 208 11.48 -19.39 20.61
N GLU A 209 10.90 -20.57 20.85
CA GLU A 209 9.47 -20.69 21.15
C GLU A 209 9.11 -19.95 22.44
N SER A 210 9.91 -20.10 23.51
CA SER A 210 9.65 -19.47 24.80
C SER A 210 9.58 -17.95 24.71
N ILE A 211 10.55 -17.31 24.04
CA ILE A 211 10.56 -15.84 23.90
C ILE A 211 9.39 -15.36 23.02
N TRP A 212 8.96 -16.16 22.04
CA TRP A 212 7.84 -15.85 21.16
C TRP A 212 6.51 -15.91 21.89
N THR A 213 6.30 -16.95 22.68
CA THR A 213 5.08 -17.12 23.48
C THR A 213 4.94 -16.02 24.53
N ASP A 214 6.04 -15.62 25.18
CA ASP A 214 6.01 -14.50 26.13
C ASP A 214 5.62 -13.17 25.44
N ALA A 215 6.20 -12.87 24.28
CA ALA A 215 5.87 -11.67 23.52
C ALA A 215 4.39 -11.68 23.03
N GLN A 216 3.93 -12.79 22.48
CA GLN A 216 2.57 -12.94 21.97
C GLN A 216 1.53 -12.90 23.10
N GLY A 217 1.80 -13.56 24.23
CA GLY A 217 0.93 -13.56 25.41
C GLY A 217 0.75 -12.16 25.99
N HIS A 218 1.83 -11.37 26.04
CA HIS A 218 1.76 -9.97 26.45
C HIS A 218 0.85 -9.14 25.53
N LEU A 219 1.02 -9.28 24.21
CA LEU A 219 0.19 -8.58 23.22
C LEU A 219 -1.28 -8.99 23.28
N SER A 220 -1.58 -10.28 23.48
CA SER A 220 -2.96 -10.76 23.60
C SER A 220 -3.69 -10.24 24.84
N ASN A 221 -2.97 -9.83 25.88
CA ASN A 221 -3.56 -9.21 27.06
C ASN A 221 -3.88 -7.72 26.86
N ILE A 222 -3.34 -7.10 25.80
CA ILE A 222 -3.49 -5.67 25.51
C ILE A 222 -4.43 -5.43 24.34
N LEU A 223 -4.29 -6.20 23.26
CA LEU A 223 -4.96 -5.98 21.98
C LEU A 223 -6.30 -6.72 21.90
N SER A 224 -7.32 -6.08 21.35
CA SER A 224 -8.65 -6.69 21.14
C SER A 224 -8.74 -7.51 19.85
N CYS A 225 -7.73 -7.43 18.99
CA CYS A 225 -7.58 -8.30 17.82
C CYS A 225 -6.20 -8.97 17.81
N PRO A 226 -6.04 -10.09 17.07
CA PRO A 226 -4.73 -10.70 16.88
C PRO A 226 -3.76 -9.73 16.22
N VAL A 227 -2.49 -9.75 16.65
CA VAL A 227 -1.41 -8.89 16.13
C VAL A 227 -1.33 -8.93 14.60
N ASN A 228 -1.53 -10.11 14.00
CA ASN A 228 -1.49 -10.32 12.55
C ASN A 228 -2.58 -9.59 11.75
N ASN A 229 -3.58 -9.00 12.42
CA ASN A 229 -4.62 -8.19 11.77
C ASN A 229 -4.26 -6.69 11.71
N ILE A 230 -3.15 -6.29 12.34
CA ILE A 230 -2.63 -4.92 12.31
C ILE A 230 -1.59 -4.84 11.19
N SER A 231 -1.70 -3.84 10.30
CA SER A 231 -0.72 -3.66 9.23
C SER A 231 0.50 -2.86 9.70
N ILE A 232 1.67 -3.07 9.09
CA ILE A 232 2.89 -2.28 9.38
C ILE A 232 2.63 -0.78 9.15
N ASN A 233 1.83 -0.44 8.12
CA ASN A 233 1.45 0.94 7.85
C ASN A 233 0.63 1.55 8.99
N ASP A 234 -0.32 0.80 9.58
CA ASP A 234 -1.10 1.29 10.73
C ASP A 234 -0.20 1.54 11.95
N VAL A 235 0.83 0.71 12.15
CA VAL A 235 1.83 0.92 13.21
C VAL A 235 2.65 2.19 12.95
N GLY A 236 3.08 2.43 11.71
CA GLY A 236 3.81 3.65 11.34
C GLY A 236 2.99 4.92 11.60
N VAL A 237 1.72 4.94 11.19
CA VAL A 237 0.81 6.06 11.49
C VAL A 237 0.63 6.23 13.00
N ALA A 238 0.46 5.14 13.75
CA ALA A 238 0.33 5.19 15.21
C ALA A 238 1.57 5.76 15.90
N GLU A 239 2.78 5.42 15.45
CA GLU A 239 4.03 6.00 15.95
C GLU A 239 4.12 7.51 15.65
N GLY A 240 3.71 7.95 14.45
CA GLY A 240 3.64 9.37 14.10
C GLY A 240 2.68 10.17 14.99
N ILE A 241 1.52 9.59 15.35
CA ILE A 241 0.57 10.21 16.30
C ILE A 241 1.18 10.28 17.70
N LEU A 242 1.85 9.23 18.18
CA LEU A 242 2.52 9.25 19.48
C LEU A 242 3.62 10.32 19.54
N LEU A 243 4.37 10.48 18.45
CA LEU A 243 5.38 11.53 18.30
C LEU A 243 4.73 12.93 18.39
N GLN A 244 3.63 13.15 17.66
CA GLN A 244 2.87 14.40 17.74
C GLN A 244 2.37 14.67 19.17
N MET A 245 1.78 13.68 19.85
CA MET A 245 1.33 13.82 21.23
C MET A 245 2.45 14.21 22.19
N LYS A 246 3.68 13.70 21.99
CA LYS A 246 4.84 14.10 22.79
C LYS A 246 5.19 15.58 22.57
N THR A 247 5.15 16.05 21.32
CA THR A 247 5.38 17.47 21.01
C THR A 247 4.30 18.39 21.58
N SER A 248 3.01 17.99 21.49
CA SER A 248 1.88 18.73 22.07
C SER A 248 1.92 18.78 23.60
N LEU A 249 2.33 17.68 24.25
CA LEU A 249 2.50 17.64 25.70
C LEU A 249 3.63 18.59 26.15
N ALA A 250 4.70 18.69 25.34
CA ALA A 250 5.78 19.64 25.56
C ALA A 250 5.37 21.11 25.30
N ALA A 251 4.43 21.36 24.40
CA ALA A 251 3.90 22.70 24.13
C ALA A 251 2.78 23.13 25.10
N GLN A 252 2.41 22.30 26.10
CA GLN A 252 1.28 22.50 27.02
C GLN A 252 -0.07 22.76 26.31
N GLU A 253 -0.32 22.04 25.21
CA GLU A 253 -1.59 22.13 24.46
C GLU A 253 -2.79 21.53 25.22
N SER A 254 -4.02 21.75 24.70
CA SER A 254 -5.24 21.40 25.44
C SER A 254 -5.41 19.88 25.62
N ALA A 255 -5.82 19.46 26.83
CA ALA A 255 -6.08 18.04 27.14
C ALA A 255 -7.13 17.40 26.22
N SER A 256 -8.08 18.20 25.71
CA SER A 256 -9.09 17.75 24.74
C SER A 256 -8.49 17.36 23.39
N GLN A 257 -7.51 18.11 22.87
CA GLN A 257 -6.84 17.79 21.61
C GLN A 257 -5.98 16.53 21.74
N MET A 258 -5.25 16.40 22.85
CA MET A 258 -4.45 15.19 23.14
C MET A 258 -5.34 13.94 23.23
N TRP A 259 -6.53 14.04 23.82
CA TRP A 259 -7.46 12.92 23.89
C TRP A 259 -7.99 12.50 22.51
N VAL A 260 -8.25 13.45 21.61
CA VAL A 260 -8.66 13.15 20.22
C VAL A 260 -7.56 12.37 19.50
N MET A 261 -6.29 12.78 19.64
CA MET A 261 -5.14 12.04 19.07
C MET A 261 -5.03 10.63 19.67
N MET A 262 -5.23 10.49 20.98
CA MET A 262 -5.22 9.18 21.65
C MET A 262 -6.37 8.27 21.17
N CYS A 263 -7.56 8.82 20.90
CA CYS A 263 -8.64 8.06 20.27
C CYS A 263 -8.28 7.57 18.87
N GLU A 264 -7.58 8.39 18.07
CA GLU A 264 -7.10 7.98 16.75
C GLU A 264 -6.05 6.87 16.87
N PHE A 265 -5.15 6.94 17.87
CA PHE A 265 -4.21 5.86 18.20
C PHE A 265 -4.95 4.56 18.53
N TYR A 266 -5.98 4.58 19.39
CA TYR A 266 -6.75 3.38 19.75
C TYR A 266 -7.58 2.82 18.59
N ARG A 267 -7.94 3.65 17.60
CA ARG A 267 -8.59 3.19 16.37
C ARG A 267 -7.63 2.38 15.49
N LEU A 268 -6.35 2.77 15.45
CA LEU A 268 -5.31 2.08 14.67
C LEU A 268 -4.78 0.84 15.40
N ILE A 269 -4.52 0.96 16.70
CA ILE A 269 -4.05 -0.12 17.57
C ILE A 269 -5.17 -0.47 18.56
N PRO A 270 -6.05 -1.43 18.23
CA PRO A 270 -7.26 -1.67 19.00
C PRO A 270 -6.94 -2.40 20.31
N HIS A 271 -7.25 -1.75 21.44
CA HIS A 271 -7.00 -2.27 22.79
C HIS A 271 -8.25 -2.97 23.37
N ILE A 272 -8.05 -3.90 24.31
CA ILE A 272 -9.14 -4.53 25.09
C ILE A 272 -9.76 -3.52 26.06
N SER A 273 -8.92 -2.74 26.73
CA SER A 273 -9.32 -1.66 27.62
C SER A 273 -8.68 -0.35 27.20
N VAL A 274 -9.51 0.69 27.09
CA VAL A 274 -9.08 2.06 26.80
C VAL A 274 -8.82 2.74 28.13
N SER A 275 -7.59 3.19 28.36
CA SER A 275 -7.23 3.89 29.60
C SER A 275 -7.86 5.27 29.62
N THR A 276 -8.63 5.61 30.65
CA THR A 276 -9.13 6.97 30.91
C THR A 276 -8.17 7.80 31.77
N GLN A 277 -6.92 7.33 31.92
CA GLN A 277 -5.89 8.05 32.67
C GLN A 277 -5.46 9.33 31.95
N GLU A 278 -4.92 10.27 32.71
CA GLU A 278 -4.28 11.46 32.17
C GLU A 278 -3.13 11.09 31.23
N ILE A 279 -3.01 11.81 30.11
CA ILE A 279 -1.98 11.54 29.10
C ILE A 279 -0.64 12.05 29.63
N THR A 280 0.16 11.15 30.19
CA THR A 280 1.51 11.42 30.70
C THR A 280 2.59 10.94 29.74
N MET A 281 3.80 11.49 29.86
CA MET A 281 4.96 11.03 29.08
C MET A 281 5.28 9.54 29.32
N GLU A 282 5.01 9.04 30.52
CA GLU A 282 5.16 7.62 30.86
C GLU A 282 4.18 6.76 30.05
N LEU A 283 2.91 7.17 29.94
CA LEU A 283 1.93 6.46 29.14
C LEU A 283 2.32 6.43 27.66
N LEU A 284 2.74 7.58 27.09
CA LEU A 284 3.17 7.68 25.70
C LEU A 284 4.38 6.79 25.40
N THR A 285 5.33 6.71 26.33
CA THR A 285 6.52 5.85 26.19
C THR A 285 6.13 4.37 26.21
N LYS A 286 5.27 3.94 27.13
CA LYS A 286 4.72 2.57 27.14
C LYS A 286 3.98 2.23 25.85
N LYS A 287 3.23 3.18 25.26
CA LYS A 287 2.56 2.97 23.97
C LYS A 287 3.53 2.88 22.81
N GLN A 288 4.64 3.63 22.84
CA GLN A 288 5.68 3.53 21.82
C GLN A 288 6.41 2.19 21.87
N GLU A 289 6.73 1.70 23.07
CA GLU A 289 7.28 0.35 23.27
C GLU A 289 6.33 -0.74 22.75
N LEU A 290 5.03 -0.58 22.98
CA LEU A 290 4.01 -1.48 22.43
C LEU A 290 4.00 -1.49 20.89
N CYS A 291 3.96 -0.32 20.25
CA CYS A 291 4.05 -0.21 18.78
C CYS A 291 5.30 -0.90 18.26
N GLN A 292 6.41 -0.73 18.96
CA GLN A 292 7.66 -1.33 18.56
C GLN A 292 7.66 -2.85 18.71
N LEU A 293 7.07 -3.40 19.78
CA LEU A 293 6.91 -4.84 19.94
C LEU A 293 5.99 -5.43 18.86
N ILE A 294 4.90 -4.73 18.52
CA ILE A 294 4.00 -5.11 17.42
C ILE A 294 4.77 -5.14 16.10
N ARG A 295 5.55 -4.10 15.81
CA ARG A 295 6.39 -4.01 14.60
C ARG A 295 7.42 -5.14 14.55
N ASP A 296 8.10 -5.43 15.67
CA ASP A 296 9.08 -6.51 15.78
C ASP A 296 8.43 -7.88 15.49
N MET A 297 7.24 -8.12 16.04
CA MET A 297 6.46 -9.34 15.81
C MET A 297 5.99 -9.47 14.35
N LEU A 298 5.45 -8.39 13.76
CA LEU A 298 4.96 -8.37 12.37
C LEU A 298 6.09 -8.60 11.36
N ASN A 299 7.21 -7.88 11.50
CA ASN A 299 8.38 -8.02 10.64
C ASN A 299 8.91 -9.46 10.62
N VAL A 300 8.85 -10.14 11.77
CA VAL A 300 9.24 -11.54 11.87
C VAL A 300 8.21 -12.46 11.22
N CYS A 301 6.92 -12.26 11.50
CA CYS A 301 5.84 -13.05 10.90
C CYS A 301 5.88 -13.00 9.37
N GLU A 302 6.20 -11.85 8.76
CA GLU A 302 6.33 -11.69 7.31
C GLU A 302 7.46 -12.54 6.71
N THR A 303 8.52 -12.83 7.47
CA THR A 303 9.59 -13.72 6.99
C THR A 303 9.18 -15.20 6.95
N THR A 304 8.00 -15.56 7.44
CA THR A 304 7.52 -16.94 7.54
C THR A 304 6.37 -17.23 6.56
N PRO A 305 6.39 -18.38 5.85
CA PRO A 305 5.44 -18.63 4.76
C PRO A 305 4.05 -19.02 5.29
N SER A 306 3.00 -18.24 4.97
CA SER A 306 1.56 -18.61 4.83
C SER A 306 0.85 -19.43 5.92
N THR A 307 1.51 -19.85 6.98
CA THR A 307 0.89 -20.62 8.06
C THR A 307 0.44 -19.66 9.15
N ARG A 308 -0.75 -19.88 9.73
CA ARG A 308 -1.21 -19.16 10.93
C ARG A 308 -0.25 -19.32 12.12
N TYR A 309 0.63 -20.33 12.08
CA TYR A 309 1.60 -20.66 13.12
C TYR A 309 2.97 -20.95 12.48
N PRO A 310 3.97 -20.06 12.64
CA PRO A 310 5.31 -20.29 12.11
C PRO A 310 6.06 -21.38 12.89
N SER A 311 6.84 -22.20 12.19
CA SER A 311 7.71 -23.21 12.83
C SER A 311 8.85 -22.54 13.62
N SER A 312 9.43 -23.28 14.57
CA SER A 312 10.53 -22.76 15.41
C SER A 312 11.76 -22.35 14.58
N LEU A 313 12.05 -23.07 13.48
CA LEU A 313 13.09 -22.69 12.52
C LEU A 313 12.77 -21.38 11.78
N ALA A 314 11.51 -21.16 11.45
CA ALA A 314 11.08 -19.92 10.80
C ALA A 314 11.19 -18.72 11.76
N LYS A 315 10.75 -18.90 13.01
CA LYS A 315 10.95 -17.92 14.10
C LYS A 315 12.42 -17.62 14.34
N TYR A 316 13.29 -18.65 14.38
CA TYR A 316 14.73 -18.48 14.56
C TYR A 316 15.37 -17.63 13.45
N ARG A 317 15.12 -17.97 12.18
CA ARG A 317 15.66 -17.22 11.03
C ARG A 317 15.26 -15.75 11.07
N ALA A 318 14.04 -15.48 11.51
CA ALA A 318 13.52 -14.14 11.59
C ALA A 318 14.17 -13.26 12.68
N LEU A 319 14.76 -13.87 13.72
CA LEU A 319 15.60 -13.16 14.68
C LEU A 319 16.91 -12.68 14.04
N ARG A 320 17.31 -13.16 12.85
CA ARG A 320 18.55 -12.72 12.15
C ARG A 320 19.78 -12.75 13.07
N CYS A 321 19.78 -13.72 13.97
CA CYS A 321 20.76 -13.86 15.04
C CYS A 321 21.14 -15.32 15.09
N ARG A 322 22.44 -15.60 15.01
CA ARG A 322 22.96 -16.93 15.29
C ARG A 322 22.83 -17.19 16.78
N ILE A 323 22.22 -18.31 17.14
CA ILE A 323 22.03 -18.72 18.55
C ILE A 323 22.50 -20.16 18.67
N GLU A 324 23.47 -20.41 19.54
CA GLU A 324 24.00 -21.74 19.81
C GLU A 324 24.04 -22.00 21.30
N LEU A 325 23.56 -23.16 21.74
CA LEU A 325 23.65 -23.55 23.14
C LEU A 325 25.10 -23.96 23.47
N LEU A 326 25.69 -23.35 24.50
CA LEU A 326 26.97 -23.80 25.03
C LEU A 326 26.78 -25.09 25.84
N ASP A 327 27.65 -26.07 25.60
CA ASP A 327 27.73 -27.27 26.43
C ASP A 327 28.08 -26.87 27.87
N LYS A 328 27.31 -27.37 28.84
CA LYS A 328 27.51 -27.10 30.27
C LYS A 328 28.87 -27.57 30.78
N ASN A 329 29.47 -28.56 30.11
CA ASN A 329 30.80 -29.08 30.44
C ASN A 329 31.93 -28.31 29.75
N ALA A 330 31.63 -27.42 28.80
CA ALA A 330 32.65 -26.63 28.13
C ALA A 330 33.31 -25.66 29.11
N GLU A 331 34.63 -25.48 28.98
CA GLU A 331 35.41 -24.55 29.80
C GLU A 331 34.83 -23.12 29.74
N GLU A 332 34.33 -22.72 28.57
CA GLU A 332 33.71 -21.43 28.34
C GLU A 332 32.43 -21.22 29.19
N PHE A 333 31.54 -22.22 29.27
CA PHE A 333 30.33 -22.15 30.07
C PHE A 333 30.65 -21.99 31.56
N VAL A 334 31.59 -22.80 32.07
CA VAL A 334 32.01 -22.77 33.48
C VAL A 334 32.67 -21.43 33.82
N ARG A 335 33.51 -20.91 32.92
CA ARG A 335 34.17 -19.61 33.08
C ARG A 335 33.15 -18.47 33.14
N LEU A 336 32.23 -18.40 32.19
CA LEU A 336 31.19 -17.36 32.13
C LEU A 336 30.24 -17.43 33.33
N SER A 337 29.80 -18.63 33.70
CA SER A 337 28.92 -18.84 34.86
C SER A 337 29.58 -18.33 36.15
N LYS A 338 30.87 -18.64 36.34
CA LYS A 338 31.63 -18.12 37.49
C LYS A 338 31.77 -16.60 37.45
N GLN A 339 32.11 -16.02 36.29
CA GLN A 339 32.27 -14.56 36.14
C GLN A 339 30.97 -13.81 36.45
N ILE A 340 29.84 -14.30 35.95
CA ILE A 340 28.53 -13.67 36.15
C ILE A 340 28.11 -13.74 37.63
N VAL A 341 28.27 -14.90 38.28
CA VAL A 341 27.84 -15.10 39.68
C VAL A 341 28.80 -14.44 40.68
N GLN A 342 30.08 -14.23 40.32
CA GLN A 342 31.09 -13.64 41.20
C GLN A 342 30.70 -12.23 41.69
N LYS A 343 30.02 -11.43 40.86
CA LYS A 343 29.57 -10.07 41.20
C LYS A 343 28.09 -10.04 41.60
N ASN A 344 27.67 -10.99 42.43
CA ASN A 344 26.36 -10.98 43.08
C ASN A 344 26.48 -10.34 44.47
N TYR A 345 25.94 -9.14 44.62
CA TYR A 345 25.91 -8.42 45.89
C TYR A 345 24.62 -8.68 46.68
N SER A 346 23.69 -9.47 46.14
CA SER A 346 22.47 -9.87 46.84
C SER A 346 22.71 -11.11 47.71
N ASN A 347 21.92 -11.25 48.78
CA ASN A 347 21.91 -12.44 49.62
C ASN A 347 21.21 -13.66 48.97
N GLU A 348 20.72 -13.52 47.73
CA GLU A 348 19.97 -14.57 47.04
C GLU A 348 20.89 -15.39 46.14
N PRO A 349 20.87 -16.74 46.27
CA PRO A 349 21.63 -17.61 45.38
C PRO A 349 21.03 -17.57 43.97
N ILE A 350 21.91 -17.41 42.98
CA ILE A 350 21.54 -17.35 41.57
C ILE A 350 22.07 -18.59 40.87
N GLU A 351 21.21 -19.25 40.10
CA GLU A 351 21.56 -20.42 39.32
C GLU A 351 21.48 -20.12 37.82
N ILE A 352 22.58 -20.38 37.11
CA ILE A 352 22.64 -20.29 35.65
C ILE A 352 22.12 -21.59 35.04
N LEU A 353 21.05 -21.50 34.25
CA LEU A 353 20.37 -22.64 33.64
C LEU A 353 21.03 -23.01 32.31
N ASN A 354 21.10 -22.05 31.39
CA ASN A 354 21.65 -22.21 30.04
C ASN A 354 22.36 -20.92 29.60
N ILE A 355 23.42 -21.06 28.79
CA ILE A 355 24.09 -19.94 28.13
C ILE A 355 24.06 -20.19 26.63
N TYR A 356 23.52 -19.21 25.90
CA TYR A 356 23.44 -19.23 24.45
C TYR A 356 24.45 -18.25 23.88
N GLN A 357 25.35 -18.72 23.02
CA GLN A 357 26.22 -17.86 22.23
C GLN A 357 25.41 -17.14 21.17
N ILE A 358 25.63 -15.83 21.06
CA ILE A 358 24.89 -14.92 20.18
C ILE A 358 25.83 -14.35 19.13
N GLY A 359 25.37 -14.32 17.89
CA GLY A 359 26.09 -13.69 16.79
C GLY A 359 25.16 -12.89 15.89
N ARG A 360 25.35 -11.56 15.85
CA ARG A 360 24.58 -10.66 14.98
C ARG A 360 25.46 -10.04 13.90
N LEU A 361 24.95 -10.08 12.67
CA LEU A 361 25.65 -9.57 11.49
C LEU A 361 25.81 -8.05 11.53
N SER A 362 24.72 -7.33 11.83
CA SER A 362 24.72 -5.87 11.91
C SER A 362 25.74 -5.35 12.94
N GLU A 363 25.76 -5.95 14.13
CA GLU A 363 26.67 -5.54 15.20
C GLU A 363 28.12 -5.89 14.87
N THR A 364 28.39 -7.07 14.31
CA THR A 364 29.74 -7.45 13.88
C THR A 364 30.27 -6.51 12.78
N CYS A 365 29.40 -5.92 11.96
CA CYS A 365 29.79 -4.94 10.95
C CYS A 365 30.13 -3.57 11.54
N ASP A 366 29.32 -3.11 12.49
CA ASP A 366 29.35 -1.73 12.97
C ASP A 366 30.20 -1.57 14.23
N PHE A 367 30.49 -2.64 14.97
CA PHE A 367 31.18 -2.59 16.25
C PHE A 367 32.57 -1.95 16.15
N ASN A 368 32.76 -0.86 16.89
CA ASN A 368 34.00 -0.11 16.97
C ASN A 368 34.93 -0.72 18.04
N GLY A 369 35.46 -1.90 17.74
CA GLY A 369 36.42 -2.59 18.62
C GLY A 369 37.80 -1.94 18.71
N ASN A 370 38.06 -0.89 17.92
CA ASN A 370 39.33 -0.15 17.96
C ASN A 370 39.42 0.83 19.13
N LEU A 371 38.31 1.11 19.83
CA LEU A 371 38.33 1.88 21.06
C LEU A 371 39.04 1.06 22.16
N GLU A 372 39.92 1.71 22.93
CA GLU A 372 40.54 1.10 24.11
C GLU A 372 39.45 0.74 25.16
N ASN A 373 39.73 -0.16 26.10
CA ASN A 373 38.78 -0.55 27.18
C ASN A 373 37.45 -1.17 26.68
N VAL A 374 37.53 -2.31 25.99
CA VAL A 374 36.37 -3.15 25.68
C VAL A 374 36.13 -4.11 26.85
N GLN A 375 34.93 -4.10 27.43
CA GLN A 375 34.58 -4.94 28.58
C GLN A 375 33.31 -5.77 28.34
N PRO A 376 33.26 -7.03 28.84
CA PRO A 376 32.02 -7.80 28.86
C PRO A 376 31.12 -7.29 30.00
N LEU A 377 29.97 -6.71 29.66
CA LEU A 377 29.01 -6.18 30.62
C LEU A 377 27.61 -6.78 30.42
N LEU A 378 26.80 -6.73 31.47
CA LEU A 378 25.46 -7.31 31.53
C LEU A 378 24.40 -6.26 31.19
N HIS A 379 23.39 -6.67 30.44
CA HIS A 379 22.16 -5.92 30.22
C HIS A 379 20.97 -6.86 30.46
N ALA A 380 20.01 -6.44 31.28
CA ALA A 380 18.86 -7.25 31.63
C ALA A 380 17.55 -6.52 31.35
N THR A 381 16.54 -7.26 30.91
CA THR A 381 15.20 -6.75 30.59
C THR A 381 14.19 -7.88 30.75
N SER A 382 12.90 -7.56 30.72
CA SER A 382 11.83 -8.56 30.65
C SER A 382 11.99 -9.50 29.43
N PRO A 383 11.77 -10.83 29.60
CA PRO A 383 11.86 -11.82 28.53
C PRO A 383 11.05 -11.49 27.26
N ARG A 384 9.91 -10.82 27.39
CA ARG A 384 9.06 -10.38 26.26
C ARG A 384 9.79 -9.46 25.25
N ASN A 385 10.86 -8.78 25.69
CA ASN A 385 11.63 -7.86 24.84
C ASN A 385 12.72 -8.59 24.03
N PHE A 386 13.01 -9.87 24.33
CA PHE A 386 14.11 -10.61 23.67
C PHE A 386 13.84 -10.89 22.19
N VAL A 387 12.58 -10.93 21.74
CA VAL A 387 12.27 -10.98 20.30
C VAL A 387 12.84 -9.75 19.57
N GLY A 388 12.65 -8.56 20.14
CA GLY A 388 13.19 -7.31 19.61
C GLY A 388 14.72 -7.22 19.73
N ILE A 389 15.26 -7.52 20.90
CA ILE A 389 16.71 -7.46 21.13
C ILE A 389 17.45 -8.41 20.20
N LEU A 390 16.99 -9.66 20.10
CA LEU A 390 17.62 -10.64 19.23
C LEU A 390 17.38 -10.37 17.75
N SER A 391 16.35 -9.64 17.34
CA SER A 391 16.09 -9.28 15.93
C SER A 391 16.84 -8.04 15.44
N ARG A 392 16.83 -6.93 16.19
CA ARG A 392 17.40 -5.63 15.77
C ARG A 392 18.52 -5.08 16.68
N GLY A 393 18.84 -5.76 17.77
CA GLY A 393 19.86 -5.35 18.74
C GLY A 393 19.32 -4.35 19.76
N LEU A 394 20.17 -3.95 20.71
CA LEU A 394 19.81 -2.91 21.66
C LEU A 394 19.62 -1.57 20.92
N LEU A 395 18.48 -0.94 21.18
CA LEU A 395 18.15 0.37 20.63
C LEU A 395 18.54 1.46 21.62
N MET A 396 18.95 2.61 21.07
CA MET A 396 18.89 3.85 21.83
C MET A 396 17.43 4.12 22.18
N PRO A 397 17.14 4.67 23.37
CA PRO A 397 15.87 5.33 23.61
C PRO A 397 15.60 6.30 22.44
N LYS A 398 14.42 6.25 21.79
CA LYS A 398 14.13 7.17 20.67
C LYS A 398 14.26 8.61 21.17
N ILE A 399 15.24 9.34 20.62
CA ILE A 399 15.68 10.71 20.97
C ILE A 399 14.62 11.73 20.50
N ILE A 400 13.43 11.68 21.07
CA ILE A 400 12.35 12.64 20.75
C ILE A 400 12.31 13.77 21.79
N THR A 401 13.00 13.61 22.92
CA THR A 401 12.77 14.44 24.12
C THR A 401 13.76 15.60 24.30
N GLU A 402 14.88 15.63 23.59
CA GLU A 402 15.97 16.59 23.87
C GLU A 402 15.86 17.91 23.09
N GLU A 403 15.34 17.90 21.86
CA GLU A 403 15.07 19.16 21.13
C GLU A 403 13.97 20.01 21.80
N MET A 404 13.14 19.40 22.67
CA MET A 404 11.96 20.03 23.26
C MET A 404 12.12 20.44 24.73
N GLY A 405 13.31 20.27 25.34
CA GLY A 405 13.63 20.85 26.65
C GLY A 405 12.94 20.22 27.88
N TYR A 406 12.47 18.97 27.80
CA TYR A 406 11.86 18.24 28.92
C TYR A 406 12.80 17.18 29.53
N ASN A 407 12.87 17.13 30.86
CA ASN A 407 13.46 16.00 31.58
C ASN A 407 12.48 14.81 31.53
N ARG A 408 12.93 13.64 31.06
CA ARG A 408 12.09 12.42 31.12
C ARG A 408 11.88 11.99 32.58
N THR A 409 10.86 11.18 32.82
CA THR A 409 10.67 10.45 34.09
C THR A 409 11.29 9.05 34.07
N ASP A 410 11.73 8.56 32.91
CA ASP A 410 12.38 7.27 32.70
C ASP A 410 13.87 7.40 32.33
N VAL A 411 14.44 8.61 32.40
CA VAL A 411 15.88 8.77 32.21
C VAL A 411 16.58 7.86 33.22
N GLY A 412 17.42 6.95 32.73
CA GLY A 412 18.32 6.26 33.64
C GLY A 412 19.19 7.28 34.38
N ASN A 413 19.92 6.85 35.39
CA ASN A 413 20.61 7.77 36.30
C ASN A 413 21.67 8.68 35.62
N LEU A 414 21.96 8.45 34.33
CA LEU A 414 22.98 9.10 33.50
C LEU A 414 22.46 9.48 32.11
N GLY A 415 21.18 9.83 31.97
CA GLY A 415 20.69 10.35 30.69
C GLY A 415 20.21 9.29 29.68
N SER A 416 20.18 9.65 28.40
CA SER A 416 19.52 8.91 27.31
C SER A 416 20.38 7.85 26.61
N GLY A 417 21.30 7.21 27.32
CA GLY A 417 22.15 6.15 26.77
C GLY A 417 21.62 4.72 26.93
N ILE A 418 22.43 3.75 26.50
CA ILE A 418 22.20 2.32 26.70
C ILE A 418 22.98 1.87 27.93
N TYR A 419 22.26 1.29 28.90
CA TYR A 419 22.75 0.99 30.24
C TYR A 419 23.27 -0.45 30.33
N PHE A 420 24.42 -0.58 30.98
CA PHE A 420 25.08 -1.83 31.28
C PHE A 420 25.54 -1.84 32.74
N THR A 421 25.69 -3.03 33.30
CA THR A 421 26.20 -3.24 34.65
C THR A 421 27.18 -4.40 34.65
N ASP A 422 28.09 -4.44 35.60
CA ASP A 422 28.96 -5.59 35.83
C ASP A 422 28.38 -6.56 36.88
N SER A 423 27.22 -6.23 37.47
CA SER A 423 26.62 -6.97 38.57
C SER A 423 25.32 -7.69 38.18
N ILE A 424 25.23 -8.97 38.55
CA ILE A 424 24.01 -9.74 38.34
C ILE A 424 22.89 -9.35 39.33
N SER A 425 23.21 -8.85 40.53
CA SER A 425 22.19 -8.38 41.47
C SER A 425 21.42 -7.17 40.92
N THR A 426 22.10 -6.29 40.19
CA THR A 426 21.46 -5.20 39.45
C THR A 426 20.62 -5.74 38.30
N SER A 427 21.13 -6.74 37.56
CA SER A 427 20.39 -7.39 36.48
C SER A 427 19.07 -8.03 36.94
N VAL A 428 19.01 -8.59 38.16
CA VAL A 428 17.78 -9.15 38.76
C VAL A 428 16.69 -8.08 38.94
N LYS A 429 17.05 -6.81 39.20
CA LYS A 429 16.11 -5.70 39.35
C LYS A 429 15.34 -5.41 38.04
N TYR A 430 15.96 -5.68 36.89
CA TYR A 430 15.43 -5.34 35.56
C TYR A 430 14.89 -6.53 34.75
N SER A 431 15.20 -7.77 35.13
CA SER A 431 14.61 -8.98 34.53
C SER A 431 13.48 -9.53 35.38
N GLU A 432 12.29 -9.68 34.81
CA GLU A 432 11.16 -10.41 35.41
C GLU A 432 11.21 -11.91 35.03
N PRO A 433 10.63 -12.82 35.84
CA PRO A 433 10.47 -14.21 35.43
C PRO A 433 9.50 -14.32 34.25
N SER A 434 9.88 -15.11 33.24
CA SER A 434 9.07 -15.45 32.07
C SER A 434 7.74 -16.04 32.49
N SER A 435 6.63 -15.56 31.91
CA SER A 435 5.30 -16.13 32.17
C SER A 435 5.16 -17.55 31.64
N THR A 436 5.97 -17.89 30.63
CA THR A 436 5.98 -19.21 29.99
C THR A 436 6.91 -20.16 30.76
N SER A 437 8.19 -19.84 30.88
CA SER A 437 9.21 -20.74 31.44
C SER A 437 9.51 -20.55 32.93
N GLY A 438 9.08 -19.44 33.53
CA GLY A 438 9.45 -19.06 34.90
C GLY A 438 10.91 -18.64 35.08
N SER A 439 11.72 -18.71 34.03
CA SER A 439 13.13 -18.32 34.04
C SER A 439 13.34 -16.84 33.70
N ARG A 440 14.48 -16.27 34.09
CA ARG A 440 14.91 -14.90 33.78
C ARG A 440 15.94 -14.89 32.66
N LEU A 441 16.05 -13.76 31.96
CA LEU A 441 16.97 -13.59 30.84
C LEU A 441 17.81 -12.31 30.98
N LEU A 442 19.09 -12.43 30.68
CA LEU A 442 20.00 -11.28 30.48
C LEU A 442 20.88 -11.52 29.25
N VAL A 443 21.48 -10.45 28.74
CA VAL A 443 22.46 -10.49 27.66
C VAL A 443 23.82 -9.98 28.15
N VAL A 444 24.88 -10.69 27.78
CA VAL A 444 26.28 -10.28 27.97
C VAL A 444 26.75 -9.66 26.66
N CYS A 445 27.24 -8.42 26.74
CA CYS A 445 27.67 -7.64 25.59
C CYS A 445 29.14 -7.24 25.76
N ASP A 446 29.91 -7.33 24.68
CA ASP A 446 31.19 -6.64 24.56
C ASP A 446 30.89 -5.15 24.33
N VAL A 447 31.22 -4.32 25.32
CA VAL A 447 30.96 -2.88 25.30
C VAL A 447 32.28 -2.14 25.18
N ALA A 448 32.45 -1.43 24.07
CA ALA A 448 33.61 -0.58 23.80
C ALA A 448 33.47 0.76 24.52
N LEU A 449 33.86 0.79 25.80
CA LEU A 449 33.73 1.97 26.66
C LEU A 449 34.66 3.10 26.21
N GLY A 450 35.82 2.80 25.64
CA GLY A 450 36.81 3.83 25.34
C GLY A 450 37.28 4.52 26.62
N LYS A 451 37.57 5.82 26.49
CA LYS A 451 37.78 6.68 27.64
C LYS A 451 36.44 6.98 28.32
N SER A 452 36.23 6.43 29.52
CA SER A 452 35.00 6.61 30.30
C SER A 452 35.09 7.79 31.26
N ARG A 453 34.00 8.56 31.39
CA ARG A 453 33.87 9.62 32.38
C ARG A 453 33.27 9.06 33.66
N GLU A 454 34.06 9.01 34.72
CA GLU A 454 33.55 8.67 36.06
C GLU A 454 32.70 9.81 36.63
N VAL A 455 31.54 9.46 37.16
CA VAL A 455 30.61 10.36 37.83
C VAL A 455 30.08 9.71 39.11
N TYR A 456 29.91 10.52 40.14
CA TYR A 456 29.47 10.09 41.47
C TYR A 456 28.08 10.64 41.82
N LYS A 457 27.54 11.55 41.00
CA LYS A 457 26.19 12.10 41.14
C LYS A 457 25.37 11.74 39.92
N LYS A 458 24.08 11.51 40.12
CA LYS A 458 23.14 11.25 39.02
C LYS A 458 22.98 12.51 38.18
N ASP A 459 22.96 12.32 36.87
CA ASP A 459 22.75 13.40 35.91
C ASP A 459 21.83 12.91 34.79
N TYR A 460 20.57 13.30 34.90
CA TYR A 460 19.52 12.91 33.96
C TYR A 460 19.56 13.71 32.65
N THR A 461 20.45 14.70 32.52
CA THR A 461 20.51 15.59 31.35
C THR A 461 21.51 15.14 30.29
N ILE A 462 22.28 14.07 30.55
CA ILE A 462 23.34 13.62 29.63
C ILE A 462 22.73 12.96 28.39
N THR A 463 23.06 13.48 27.22
CA THR A 463 22.54 12.98 25.94
C THR A 463 23.62 12.36 25.07
N GLU A 464 24.85 12.81 25.30
CA GLU A 464 26.07 12.37 24.66
C GLU A 464 27.22 12.36 25.68
N PRO A 465 28.29 11.57 25.47
CA PRO A 465 29.41 11.55 26.41
C PRO A 465 30.10 12.93 26.43
N PRO A 466 30.58 13.42 27.59
CA PRO A 466 31.29 14.70 27.68
C PRO A 466 32.49 14.78 26.74
N GLY A 467 32.81 15.98 26.27
CA GLY A 467 33.89 16.23 25.31
C GLY A 467 35.20 15.52 25.67
N GLY A 468 35.68 14.64 24.77
CA GLY A 468 36.89 13.84 24.97
C GLY A 468 36.68 12.47 25.63
N PHE A 469 35.44 12.11 25.98
CA PHE A 469 35.05 10.79 26.48
C PHE A 469 34.14 10.05 25.49
N HIS A 470 34.01 8.74 25.65
CA HIS A 470 33.23 7.86 24.77
C HIS A 470 32.08 7.16 25.51
N SER A 471 32.17 7.08 26.85
CA SER A 471 31.14 6.51 27.73
C SER A 471 31.11 7.25 29.06
N VAL A 472 30.08 7.00 29.85
CA VAL A 472 29.95 7.49 31.23
C VAL A 472 29.85 6.30 32.18
N HIS A 473 30.51 6.39 33.33
CA HIS A 473 30.51 5.36 34.37
C HIS A 473 30.06 5.99 35.69
N GLY A 474 28.85 5.62 36.13
CA GLY A 474 28.33 5.89 37.46
C GLY A 474 29.00 4.97 38.46
N VAL A 475 29.90 5.52 39.27
CA VAL A 475 30.73 4.74 40.19
C VAL A 475 29.91 4.38 41.42
N ARG A 476 29.86 3.10 41.79
CA ARG A 476 29.07 2.66 42.95
C ARG A 476 29.51 3.30 44.28
N ARG A 477 28.58 3.41 45.22
CA ARG A 477 28.86 3.75 46.61
C ARG A 477 29.63 2.62 47.29
N ALA A 478 30.79 2.93 47.85
CA ALA A 478 31.64 1.98 48.57
C ALA A 478 32.22 2.62 49.84
N HIS A 479 32.87 1.83 50.70
CA HIS A 479 33.48 2.34 51.93
C HIS A 479 34.55 3.40 51.59
N GLY A 480 34.30 4.67 51.94
CA GLY A 480 35.16 5.81 51.61
C GLY A 480 34.86 6.50 50.27
N ILE A 481 33.87 6.06 49.50
CA ILE A 481 33.44 6.68 48.23
C ILE A 481 31.98 7.15 48.38
N GLU A 482 31.77 8.47 48.42
CA GLU A 482 30.45 9.07 48.42
C GLU A 482 29.90 9.12 46.98
N SER A 483 28.80 8.41 46.73
CA SER A 483 28.17 8.32 45.41
C SER A 483 26.65 8.12 45.52
N ASP A 484 25.91 8.63 44.55
CA ASP A 484 24.46 8.43 44.40
C ASP A 484 24.09 7.05 43.81
N PHE A 485 25.06 6.32 43.30
CA PHE A 485 24.86 5.03 42.63
C PHE A 485 24.99 3.87 43.62
N GLU A 486 24.00 2.97 43.67
CA GLU A 486 24.06 1.76 44.51
C GLU A 486 25.00 0.71 43.90
N ASP A 487 24.97 0.59 42.58
CA ASP A 487 25.73 -0.36 41.78
C ASP A 487 26.47 0.41 40.66
N ASP A 488 27.50 -0.19 40.07
CA ASP A 488 28.21 0.43 38.94
C ASP A 488 27.31 0.41 37.68
N GLU A 489 27.14 1.59 37.08
CA GLU A 489 26.35 1.79 35.86
C GLU A 489 27.25 2.31 34.74
N PHE A 490 27.33 1.56 33.64
CA PHE A 490 28.09 1.92 32.45
C PHE A 490 27.13 2.30 31.33
N VAL A 491 27.33 3.49 30.74
CA VAL A 491 26.42 4.03 29.74
C VAL A 491 27.17 4.43 28.48
N VAL A 492 26.69 3.92 27.34
CA VAL A 492 27.17 4.30 26.01
C VAL A 492 26.05 4.95 25.22
N TYR A 493 26.39 5.90 24.35
CA TYR A 493 25.42 6.72 23.62
C TYR A 493 25.48 6.47 22.10
N LYS A 494 26.25 5.46 21.68
CA LYS A 494 26.34 5.05 20.27
C LYS A 494 26.20 3.54 20.16
N ARG A 495 25.33 3.09 19.25
CA ARG A 495 25.06 1.65 19.02
C ARG A 495 26.27 0.89 18.50
N ASN A 496 27.19 1.57 17.81
CA ASN A 496 28.43 0.96 17.33
C ASN A 496 29.44 0.63 18.44
N GLN A 497 29.17 0.97 19.70
CA GLN A 497 30.00 0.57 20.84
C GLN A 497 29.57 -0.77 21.47
N ILE A 498 28.55 -1.44 20.91
CA ILE A 498 27.92 -2.61 21.52
C ILE A 498 27.97 -3.80 20.56
N LYS A 499 28.37 -4.96 21.07
CA LYS A 499 28.26 -6.25 20.39
C LYS A 499 27.75 -7.30 21.37
N MET A 500 26.58 -7.88 21.12
CA MET A 500 26.06 -8.94 21.96
C MET A 500 26.84 -10.24 21.74
N ALA A 501 27.24 -10.89 22.82
CA ALA A 501 28.06 -12.10 22.80
C ALA A 501 27.30 -13.33 23.32
N TYR A 502 26.51 -13.18 24.39
CA TYR A 502 25.76 -14.29 24.99
C TYR A 502 24.39 -13.87 25.51
N ALA A 503 23.40 -14.74 25.44
CA ALA A 503 22.18 -14.67 26.24
C ALA A 503 22.24 -15.72 27.36
N VAL A 504 21.88 -15.32 28.56
CA VAL A 504 22.01 -16.15 29.76
C VAL A 504 20.63 -16.32 30.37
N GLN A 505 20.23 -17.58 30.51
CA GLN A 505 19.02 -17.99 31.19
C GLN A 505 19.37 -18.36 32.63
N PHE A 506 18.72 -17.73 33.60
CA PHE A 506 19.02 -17.90 35.02
C PHE A 506 17.75 -17.89 35.88
N ARG A 507 17.88 -18.26 37.15
CA ARG A 507 16.80 -18.18 38.15
C ARG A 507 17.31 -17.72 39.50
N THR A 508 16.40 -17.12 40.27
CA THR A 508 16.55 -16.89 41.71
C THR A 508 15.87 -18.01 42.50
N SER A 509 16.11 -18.09 43.80
CA SER A 509 15.44 -19.07 44.69
C SER A 509 13.92 -18.90 44.78
N ARG A 510 13.37 -17.76 44.35
CA ARG A 510 11.92 -17.47 44.37
C ARG A 510 11.21 -17.85 43.07
N ASP A 511 11.95 -18.11 42.00
CA ASP A 511 11.38 -18.33 40.68
C ASP A 511 11.02 -19.82 40.47
N ILE A 512 9.78 -20.09 40.05
CA ILE A 512 9.31 -21.45 39.74
C ILE A 512 9.49 -21.71 38.25
N VAL A 513 10.49 -22.51 37.89
CA VAL A 513 10.76 -22.86 36.49
C VAL A 513 9.82 -23.96 36.01
N VAL A 514 9.10 -23.70 34.93
CA VAL A 514 8.23 -24.65 34.24
C VAL A 514 8.99 -25.24 33.05
N ASN A 515 9.25 -26.55 33.08
CA ASN A 515 9.81 -27.25 31.94
C ASN A 515 8.74 -27.39 30.85
N LEU A 516 8.74 -26.49 29.87
CA LEU A 516 7.93 -26.65 28.68
C LEU A 516 8.56 -27.67 27.74
N GLN A 517 7.78 -28.66 27.34
CA GLN A 517 8.04 -29.48 26.17
C GLN A 517 7.04 -29.08 25.07
N PRO A 518 7.25 -27.96 24.35
CA PRO A 518 6.38 -27.66 23.23
C PRO A 518 6.57 -28.75 22.16
N ASN A 519 5.46 -29.16 21.54
CA ASN A 519 5.48 -30.07 20.39
C ASN A 519 6.20 -29.34 19.23
N VAL A 520 7.49 -29.65 19.04
CA VAL A 520 8.22 -29.25 17.83
C VAL A 520 7.67 -30.12 16.70
N LEU A 521 6.59 -29.67 16.06
CA LEU A 521 5.95 -30.37 14.96
C LEU A 521 6.97 -30.57 13.83
N SER A 522 7.25 -31.85 13.56
CA SER A 522 7.98 -32.32 12.39
C SER A 522 7.27 -31.90 11.11
N VAL A 523 8.07 -31.39 10.18
CA VAL A 523 7.79 -31.07 8.77
C VAL A 523 6.56 -31.79 8.21
N GLU A 524 5.42 -31.09 8.16
CA GLU A 524 4.30 -31.46 7.30
C GLU A 524 4.47 -30.74 5.96
N LEU A 525 4.58 -31.53 4.89
CA LEU A 525 4.43 -31.09 3.51
C LEU A 525 2.94 -31.12 3.21
N GLU A 526 2.31 -29.96 3.01
CA GLU A 526 0.94 -29.89 2.53
C GLU A 526 0.74 -29.01 1.30
N GLU A 527 -0.23 -29.48 0.53
CA GLU A 527 -0.68 -29.06 -0.79
C GLU A 527 -1.44 -27.73 -0.72
N THR A 528 -1.24 -26.87 -1.72
CA THR A 528 -1.98 -25.61 -1.84
C THR A 528 -3.25 -25.80 -2.68
N PRO A 529 -4.39 -25.20 -2.28
CA PRO A 529 -5.59 -25.16 -3.09
C PRO A 529 -5.39 -24.26 -4.33
N GLU A 530 -5.91 -24.71 -5.47
CA GLU A 530 -5.99 -23.94 -6.71
C GLU A 530 -7.16 -22.94 -6.63
N ASP A 531 -6.84 -21.67 -6.47
CA ASP A 531 -7.80 -20.60 -6.75
C ASP A 531 -7.79 -20.30 -8.25
N SER A 532 -8.95 -20.50 -8.85
CA SER A 532 -9.24 -20.26 -10.26
C SER A 532 -9.35 -18.76 -10.54
N VAL A 533 -8.55 -18.28 -11.48
CA VAL A 533 -8.63 -16.89 -11.97
C VAL A 533 -9.69 -16.83 -13.07
N GLU A 534 -10.85 -16.28 -12.75
CA GLU A 534 -11.86 -15.92 -13.76
C GLU A 534 -11.35 -14.79 -14.66
N GLY A 535 -11.47 -15.02 -15.97
CA GLY A 535 -11.16 -14.02 -17.00
C GLY A 535 -12.16 -12.85 -16.96
N LEU A 536 -11.64 -11.64 -16.84
CA LEU A 536 -12.41 -10.40 -16.92
C LEU A 536 -13.03 -10.25 -18.31
N LYS A 537 -14.37 -10.32 -18.40
CA LYS A 537 -15.13 -9.83 -19.55
C LYS A 537 -15.15 -8.29 -19.55
N PRO A 538 -15.13 -7.61 -20.71
CA PRO A 538 -15.33 -6.17 -20.78
C PRO A 538 -16.73 -5.82 -20.27
N LEU A 539 -16.83 -4.89 -19.32
CA LEU A 539 -18.09 -4.41 -18.76
C LEU A 539 -18.28 -2.94 -19.13
N GLU A 540 -19.45 -2.62 -19.65
CA GLU A 540 -19.83 -1.29 -20.09
C GLU A 540 -19.93 -0.31 -18.89
N GLY A 541 -19.50 0.92 -19.11
CA GLY A 541 -19.50 2.00 -18.11
C GLY A 541 -20.80 2.82 -18.06
N GLY A 542 -21.16 3.35 -16.88
CA GLY A 542 -22.32 4.23 -16.67
C GLY A 542 -22.81 4.26 -15.22
N LEU A 543 -23.81 5.11 -14.93
CA LEU A 543 -24.53 5.09 -13.64
C LEU A 543 -25.27 3.75 -13.50
N GLN A 544 -25.15 3.08 -12.35
CA GLN A 544 -25.85 1.82 -12.06
C GLN A 544 -26.73 1.97 -10.83
N ASN A 545 -27.93 1.40 -10.85
CA ASN A 545 -28.81 1.40 -9.68
C ASN A 545 -28.30 0.41 -8.60
N THR A 546 -28.95 0.38 -7.44
CA THR A 546 -28.60 -0.51 -6.30
C THR A 546 -28.76 -2.01 -6.60
N GLN A 547 -29.39 -2.38 -7.73
CA GLN A 547 -29.51 -3.75 -8.22
C GLN A 547 -28.45 -4.10 -9.28
N GLY A 548 -27.56 -3.15 -9.63
CA GLY A 548 -26.53 -3.32 -10.65
C GLY A 548 -27.02 -3.13 -12.09
N GLU A 549 -28.26 -2.66 -12.30
CA GLU A 549 -28.79 -2.36 -13.62
C GLU A 549 -28.28 -1.00 -14.11
N GLN A 550 -27.88 -0.92 -15.38
CA GLN A 550 -27.38 0.32 -15.95
C GLN A 550 -28.47 1.35 -16.22
N ILE A 551 -28.18 2.59 -15.85
CA ILE A 551 -28.91 3.77 -16.28
C ILE A 551 -28.28 4.25 -17.59
N PRO A 552 -29.06 4.31 -18.68
CA PRO A 552 -28.54 4.72 -19.99
C PRO A 552 -27.90 6.12 -19.95
N LEU A 553 -26.66 6.21 -20.44
CA LEU A 553 -25.99 7.46 -20.76
C LEU A 553 -26.40 7.91 -22.16
N GLU A 554 -27.15 8.99 -22.27
CA GLU A 554 -27.73 9.46 -23.54
C GLU A 554 -26.77 10.34 -24.34
N LYS A 555 -26.06 11.25 -23.66
CA LYS A 555 -25.23 12.29 -24.31
C LYS A 555 -23.99 12.61 -23.49
N ILE A 556 -22.87 12.80 -24.19
CA ILE A 556 -21.61 13.30 -23.64
C ILE A 556 -21.23 14.56 -24.41
N TYR A 557 -20.98 15.65 -23.69
CA TYR A 557 -20.46 16.88 -24.25
C TYR A 557 -19.23 17.35 -23.46
N VAL A 558 -18.17 17.71 -24.17
CA VAL A 558 -16.90 18.09 -23.57
C VAL A 558 -16.48 19.46 -24.07
N LYS A 559 -16.13 20.35 -23.14
CA LYS A 559 -15.36 21.57 -23.41
C LYS A 559 -13.97 21.42 -22.81
N ALA A 560 -12.92 21.64 -23.60
CA ALA A 560 -11.55 21.57 -23.14
C ALA A 560 -10.77 22.84 -23.49
N LYS A 561 -9.88 23.27 -22.58
CA LYS A 561 -8.89 24.32 -22.83
C LYS A 561 -7.51 23.74 -22.50
N VAL A 562 -6.66 23.63 -23.51
CA VAL A 562 -5.26 23.23 -23.38
C VAL A 562 -4.40 24.49 -23.34
N THR A 563 -3.56 24.59 -22.32
CA THR A 563 -2.53 25.62 -22.19
C THR A 563 -1.21 24.89 -21.99
N ASP A 564 -0.33 24.91 -22.99
CA ASP A 564 0.96 24.19 -22.95
C ASP A 564 0.81 22.69 -22.63
N LEU A 565 1.34 22.21 -21.49
CA LEU A 565 1.25 20.81 -21.05
C LEU A 565 0.12 20.52 -20.06
N VAL A 566 -0.81 21.46 -19.88
CA VAL A 566 -1.94 21.30 -18.94
C VAL A 566 -3.28 21.55 -19.63
N ALA A 567 -4.34 20.91 -19.15
CA ALA A 567 -5.68 21.06 -19.69
C ALA A 567 -6.73 21.24 -18.61
N GLN A 568 -7.69 22.12 -18.87
CA GLN A 568 -8.96 22.19 -18.17
C GLN A 568 -10.02 21.48 -19.00
N VAL A 569 -10.76 20.56 -18.38
CA VAL A 569 -11.83 19.80 -19.03
C VAL A 569 -13.13 19.98 -18.26
N ILE A 570 -14.18 20.34 -18.98
CA ILE A 570 -15.56 20.43 -18.49
C ILE A 570 -16.37 19.37 -19.23
N LEU A 571 -16.78 18.34 -18.50
CA LEU A 571 -17.50 17.18 -18.98
C LEU A 571 -18.97 17.27 -18.57
N PHE A 572 -19.88 17.17 -19.52
CA PHE A 572 -21.32 17.07 -19.31
C PHE A 572 -21.81 15.67 -19.70
N GLN A 573 -22.47 14.98 -18.77
CA GLN A 573 -23.03 13.64 -18.96
C GLN A 573 -24.52 13.66 -18.68
N THR A 574 -25.33 13.24 -19.64
CA THR A 574 -26.80 13.21 -19.52
C THR A 574 -27.29 11.79 -19.28
N TYR A 575 -27.99 11.57 -18.18
CA TYR A 575 -28.55 10.28 -17.78
C TYR A 575 -30.06 10.36 -17.58
N LYS A 576 -30.77 9.27 -17.88
CA LYS A 576 -32.23 9.21 -17.75
C LYS A 576 -32.69 8.01 -16.94
N ASN A 577 -33.40 8.25 -15.84
CA ASN A 577 -34.06 7.17 -15.10
C ASN A 577 -35.30 6.71 -15.88
N SER A 578 -35.22 5.56 -16.53
CA SER A 578 -36.36 5.00 -17.27
C SER A 578 -37.33 4.17 -16.43
N SER A 579 -37.03 3.94 -15.14
CA SER A 579 -37.87 3.15 -14.24
C SER A 579 -39.08 3.94 -13.71
N ALA A 580 -40.03 3.22 -13.08
CA ALA A 580 -41.21 3.81 -12.44
C ALA A 580 -40.94 4.27 -11.00
N ASN A 581 -39.76 3.97 -10.46
CA ASN A 581 -39.39 4.25 -9.07
C ASN A 581 -38.21 5.24 -9.00
N PRO A 582 -38.05 5.98 -7.89
CA PRO A 582 -36.83 6.70 -7.62
C PRO A 582 -35.67 5.71 -7.44
N ILE A 583 -34.49 6.07 -7.95
CA ILE A 583 -33.29 5.21 -7.87
C ILE A 583 -32.12 5.96 -7.26
N GLU A 584 -31.29 5.24 -6.51
CA GLU A 584 -29.93 5.66 -6.17
C GLU A 584 -28.98 5.02 -7.16
N ALA A 585 -28.04 5.80 -7.66
CA ALA A 585 -27.14 5.39 -8.72
C ALA A 585 -25.69 5.75 -8.41
N LYS A 586 -24.76 4.86 -8.74
CA LYS A 586 -23.32 5.08 -8.53
C LYS A 586 -22.53 4.88 -9.82
N TYR A 587 -21.44 5.63 -9.96
CA TYR A 587 -20.55 5.58 -11.11
C TYR A 587 -19.10 5.93 -10.72
N VAL A 588 -18.10 5.23 -11.28
CA VAL A 588 -16.67 5.48 -11.06
C VAL A 588 -16.04 6.09 -12.31
N PHE A 589 -15.45 7.28 -12.20
CA PHE A 589 -14.79 7.99 -13.28
C PHE A 589 -13.26 7.92 -13.08
N PRO A 590 -12.52 7.22 -13.96
CA PRO A 590 -11.06 7.16 -13.87
C PRO A 590 -10.43 8.44 -14.44
N LEU A 591 -9.47 8.98 -13.71
CA LEU A 591 -8.65 10.11 -14.13
C LEU A 591 -7.17 9.81 -13.92
N ASP A 592 -6.30 10.64 -14.49
CA ASP A 592 -4.89 10.56 -14.14
C ASP A 592 -4.65 10.96 -12.68
N SER A 593 -3.64 10.40 -12.01
CA SER A 593 -3.36 10.70 -10.60
C SER A 593 -2.94 12.16 -10.37
N THR A 594 -2.43 12.81 -11.42
CA THR A 594 -2.11 14.25 -11.42
C THR A 594 -3.34 15.15 -11.61
N ALA A 595 -4.50 14.59 -11.93
CA ALA A 595 -5.70 15.37 -12.17
C ALA A 595 -6.24 16.01 -10.88
N ALA A 596 -6.82 17.21 -11.03
CA ALA A 596 -7.50 17.95 -9.97
C ALA A 596 -8.99 18.09 -10.31
N VAL A 597 -9.86 17.30 -9.68
CA VAL A 597 -11.30 17.47 -9.82
C VAL A 597 -11.73 18.67 -8.98
N CYS A 598 -12.16 19.73 -9.67
CA CYS A 598 -12.32 21.05 -9.06
C CYS A 598 -13.69 21.72 -9.29
N GLY A 599 -14.67 20.95 -9.76
CA GLY A 599 -16.06 21.37 -9.86
C GLY A 599 -16.99 20.18 -10.12
N PHE A 600 -18.11 20.16 -9.40
CA PHE A 600 -19.15 19.14 -9.54
C PHE A 600 -20.52 19.79 -9.42
N GLU A 601 -21.34 19.64 -10.45
CA GLU A 601 -22.66 20.25 -10.54
C GLU A 601 -23.67 19.25 -11.13
N ALA A 602 -24.93 19.37 -10.74
CA ALA A 602 -26.03 18.56 -11.27
C ALA A 602 -27.17 19.46 -11.74
N PHE A 603 -27.74 19.15 -12.90
CA PHE A 603 -28.95 19.78 -13.42
C PHE A 603 -30.06 18.74 -13.46
N ILE A 604 -31.14 18.97 -12.71
CA ILE A 604 -32.27 18.05 -12.62
C ILE A 604 -33.58 18.83 -12.60
N ASN A 605 -34.58 18.43 -13.39
CA ASN A 605 -35.91 19.06 -13.40
C ASN A 605 -35.88 20.60 -13.52
N GLY A 606 -34.95 21.15 -14.30
CA GLY A 606 -34.78 22.60 -14.46
C GLY A 606 -34.09 23.33 -13.29
N LYS A 607 -33.68 22.60 -12.24
CA LYS A 607 -32.88 23.12 -11.13
C LYS A 607 -31.40 22.84 -11.35
N HIS A 608 -30.57 23.82 -11.01
CA HIS A 608 -29.10 23.71 -10.99
C HIS A 608 -28.63 23.59 -9.55
N VAL A 609 -27.88 22.54 -9.26
CA VAL A 609 -27.33 22.26 -7.93
C VAL A 609 -25.81 22.25 -8.05
N VAL A 610 -25.15 23.10 -7.27
CA VAL A 610 -23.68 23.21 -7.24
C VAL A 610 -23.17 22.46 -6.01
N GLY A 611 -22.18 21.58 -6.21
CA GLY A 611 -21.52 20.86 -5.14
C GLY A 611 -20.54 21.76 -4.38
N GLU A 612 -20.55 21.65 -3.06
CA GLU A 612 -19.59 22.31 -2.17
C GLU A 612 -18.57 21.28 -1.67
N VAL A 613 -17.28 21.64 -1.64
CA VAL A 613 -16.25 20.78 -1.04
C VAL A 613 -16.34 20.88 0.48
N LYS A 614 -16.59 19.74 1.13
CA LYS A 614 -16.58 19.60 2.59
C LYS A 614 -15.66 18.47 3.00
N GLU A 615 -15.36 18.41 4.29
CA GLU A 615 -14.65 17.26 4.85
C GLU A 615 -15.44 15.97 4.56
N LYS A 616 -14.74 14.90 4.19
CA LYS A 616 -15.34 13.66 3.66
C LYS A 616 -16.39 13.07 4.60
N GLN A 617 -16.15 13.10 5.91
CA GLN A 617 -17.13 12.60 6.88
C GLN A 617 -18.39 13.48 6.95
N GLN A 618 -18.21 14.81 6.98
CA GLN A 618 -19.32 15.76 6.98
C GLN A 618 -20.16 15.64 5.70
N ALA A 619 -19.52 15.59 4.53
CA ALA A 619 -20.20 15.43 3.25
C ALA A 619 -21.05 14.14 3.19
N ARG A 620 -20.50 13.02 3.67
CA ARG A 620 -21.22 11.73 3.75
C ARG A 620 -22.39 11.77 4.73
N GLN A 621 -22.27 12.47 5.86
CA GLN A 621 -23.37 12.65 6.81
C GLN A 621 -24.50 13.49 6.20
N GLU A 622 -24.17 14.61 5.54
CA GLU A 622 -25.13 15.46 4.86
C GLU A 622 -25.86 14.73 3.73
N TYR A 623 -25.14 13.94 2.93
CA TYR A 623 -25.72 13.06 1.91
C TYR A 623 -26.74 12.10 2.53
N ARG A 624 -26.35 11.32 3.54
CA ARG A 624 -27.25 10.35 4.20
C ARG A 624 -28.49 11.01 4.79
N ARG A 625 -28.34 12.19 5.38
CA ARG A 625 -29.47 12.95 5.94
C ARG A 625 -30.43 13.38 4.83
N ALA A 626 -29.94 13.99 3.76
CA ALA A 626 -30.76 14.43 2.63
C ALA A 626 -31.53 13.27 1.99
N ILE A 627 -30.88 12.11 1.84
CA ILE A 627 -31.52 10.91 1.30
C ILE A 627 -32.63 10.40 2.22
N LYS A 628 -32.40 10.34 3.53
CA LYS A 628 -33.44 9.97 4.52
C LYS A 628 -34.64 10.92 4.50
N GLU A 629 -34.39 12.22 4.28
CA GLU A 629 -35.43 13.26 4.21
C GLU A 629 -36.21 13.24 2.88
N GLY A 630 -35.79 12.43 1.90
CA GLY A 630 -36.44 12.34 0.58
C GLY A 630 -35.97 13.40 -0.42
N HIS A 631 -34.91 14.13 -0.10
CA HIS A 631 -34.27 15.09 -0.99
C HIS A 631 -33.40 14.38 -2.04
N GLY A 632 -33.08 15.07 -3.13
CA GLY A 632 -32.03 14.62 -4.06
C GLY A 632 -30.67 14.96 -3.46
N ALA A 633 -29.70 14.05 -3.53
CA ALA A 633 -28.35 14.32 -3.06
C ALA A 633 -27.30 13.76 -4.03
N TYR A 634 -26.21 14.49 -4.21
CA TYR A 634 -25.15 14.16 -5.16
C TYR A 634 -23.81 14.27 -4.43
N LEU A 635 -23.06 13.17 -4.37
CA LEU A 635 -21.78 13.09 -3.67
C LEU A 635 -20.68 12.67 -4.66
N MET A 636 -19.51 13.30 -4.59
CA MET A 636 -18.31 12.85 -5.30
C MET A 636 -17.16 12.67 -4.33
N ASP A 637 -16.65 11.43 -4.28
CA ASP A 637 -15.54 11.00 -3.43
C ASP A 637 -14.30 10.66 -4.30
N GLN A 638 -13.11 10.77 -3.71
CA GLN A 638 -11.89 10.14 -4.21
C GLN A 638 -11.56 8.91 -3.36
N ASP A 639 -11.46 7.75 -4.02
CA ASP A 639 -11.17 6.46 -3.37
C ASP A 639 -9.70 6.07 -3.52
N THR A 640 -9.15 6.27 -4.72
CA THR A 640 -7.70 6.19 -5.01
C THR A 640 -7.29 7.44 -5.79
N PRO A 641 -5.98 7.77 -5.89
CA PRO A 641 -5.52 8.99 -6.58
C PRO A 641 -6.08 9.17 -8.01
N ASP A 642 -6.39 8.05 -8.68
CA ASP A 642 -6.84 7.94 -10.06
C ASP A 642 -8.32 7.53 -10.24
N ALA A 643 -9.08 7.34 -9.15
CA ALA A 643 -10.48 6.90 -9.21
C ALA A 643 -11.41 7.79 -8.37
N PHE A 644 -12.40 8.38 -9.05
CA PHE A 644 -13.41 9.24 -8.46
C PHE A 644 -14.78 8.61 -8.54
N THR A 645 -15.50 8.55 -7.43
CA THR A 645 -16.81 7.90 -7.33
C THR A 645 -17.92 8.94 -7.19
N VAL A 646 -18.88 8.93 -8.10
CA VAL A 646 -20.08 9.78 -8.07
C VAL A 646 -21.27 8.95 -7.61
N SER A 647 -21.94 9.43 -6.55
CA SER A 647 -23.19 8.87 -6.04
C SER A 647 -24.33 9.87 -6.27
N VAL A 648 -25.37 9.43 -6.96
CA VAL A 648 -26.59 10.18 -7.29
C VAL A 648 -27.75 9.53 -6.57
N GLY A 649 -28.18 10.11 -5.46
CA GLY A 649 -29.25 9.56 -4.65
C GLY A 649 -30.62 10.19 -4.95
N ASN A 650 -31.65 9.35 -4.90
CA ASN A 650 -33.05 9.74 -5.04
C ASN A 650 -33.41 10.38 -6.39
N LEU A 651 -32.85 9.87 -7.48
CA LEU A 651 -33.16 10.30 -8.85
C LEU A 651 -34.62 9.91 -9.20
N PRO A 652 -35.54 10.86 -9.44
CA PRO A 652 -36.97 10.57 -9.63
C PRO A 652 -37.25 9.71 -10.87
N PRO A 653 -38.40 9.00 -10.91
CA PRO A 653 -38.80 8.23 -12.08
C PRO A 653 -38.99 9.12 -13.30
N LYS A 654 -38.57 8.63 -14.48
CA LYS A 654 -38.63 9.35 -15.76
C LYS A 654 -37.84 10.67 -15.82
N ALA A 655 -37.10 11.03 -14.78
CA ALA A 655 -36.30 12.25 -14.74
C ALA A 655 -34.98 12.09 -15.52
N THR A 656 -34.53 13.21 -16.09
CA THR A 656 -33.22 13.35 -16.72
C THR A 656 -32.33 14.20 -15.83
N VAL A 657 -31.10 13.76 -15.63
CA VAL A 657 -30.07 14.49 -14.88
C VAL A 657 -28.87 14.75 -15.79
N VAL A 658 -28.35 15.97 -15.77
CA VAL A 658 -27.08 16.33 -16.40
C VAL A 658 -26.05 16.53 -15.31
N ILE A 659 -25.02 15.70 -15.29
CA ILE A 659 -23.88 15.83 -14.39
C ILE A 659 -22.79 16.61 -15.12
N LYS A 660 -22.31 17.69 -14.50
CA LYS A 660 -21.19 18.49 -14.99
C LYS A 660 -20.00 18.32 -14.05
N ILE A 661 -18.90 17.84 -14.61
CA ILE A 661 -17.63 17.62 -13.90
C ILE A 661 -16.59 18.56 -14.51
N THR A 662 -15.90 19.33 -13.67
CA THR A 662 -14.75 20.15 -14.09
C THR A 662 -13.49 19.60 -13.45
N TYR A 663 -12.51 19.25 -14.26
CA TYR A 663 -11.21 18.78 -13.78
C TYR A 663 -10.06 19.40 -14.57
N LEU A 664 -8.91 19.51 -13.92
CA LEU A 664 -7.65 19.92 -14.52
C LEU A 664 -6.74 18.70 -14.61
N MET A 665 -5.87 18.64 -15.60
CA MET A 665 -4.88 17.56 -15.71
C MET A 665 -3.59 18.03 -16.37
N GLU A 666 -2.49 17.35 -16.06
CA GLU A 666 -1.29 17.38 -16.87
C GLU A 666 -1.48 16.45 -18.08
N LEU A 667 -1.09 16.89 -19.27
CA LEU A 667 -1.12 16.05 -20.48
C LEU A 667 -0.01 15.01 -20.42
N GLU A 668 -0.12 13.84 -21.03
CA GLU A 668 1.04 12.94 -21.14
C GLU A 668 1.93 13.38 -22.31
N LEU A 669 3.25 13.14 -22.24
CA LEU A 669 4.10 13.27 -23.42
C LEU A 669 4.08 11.94 -24.16
N ASP A 670 3.76 11.98 -25.46
CA ASP A 670 3.99 10.82 -26.33
C ASP A 670 5.49 10.73 -26.64
N PHE A 671 5.96 9.57 -27.09
CA PHE A 671 7.37 9.34 -27.40
C PHE A 671 7.80 10.18 -28.62
N GLY A 672 8.14 11.45 -28.36
CA GLY A 672 8.45 12.52 -29.33
C GLY A 672 8.13 13.92 -28.78
N ASP A 673 8.07 14.91 -29.67
CA ASP A 673 7.86 16.34 -29.35
C ASP A 673 6.38 16.72 -29.12
N ALA A 674 5.50 15.72 -28.91
CA ALA A 674 4.06 15.91 -28.89
C ALA A 674 3.44 15.55 -27.53
N CYS A 675 2.53 16.39 -27.05
CA CYS A 675 1.69 16.08 -25.90
C CYS A 675 0.38 15.40 -26.34
N ASN A 676 -0.16 14.56 -25.46
CA ASN A 676 -1.28 13.68 -25.71
C ASN A 676 -2.44 14.00 -24.77
N PHE A 677 -3.53 14.50 -25.35
CA PHE A 677 -4.79 14.72 -24.65
C PHE A 677 -5.70 13.50 -24.83
N LYS A 678 -6.03 12.83 -23.71
CA LYS A 678 -6.86 11.62 -23.68
C LYS A 678 -8.12 11.84 -22.84
N ILE A 679 -9.26 11.36 -23.32
CA ILE A 679 -10.49 11.19 -22.53
C ILE A 679 -10.87 9.71 -22.57
N PRO A 680 -11.02 9.03 -21.42
CA PRO A 680 -11.35 7.61 -21.40
C PRO A 680 -12.76 7.34 -21.97
N GLY A 681 -12.87 6.28 -22.78
CA GLY A 681 -14.13 5.86 -23.41
C GLY A 681 -14.98 4.90 -22.58
N ALA A 682 -14.34 4.17 -21.66
CA ALA A 682 -14.96 3.21 -20.77
C ALA A 682 -14.42 3.34 -19.34
N VAL A 683 -15.04 2.60 -18.44
CA VAL A 683 -14.96 2.76 -16.98
C VAL A 683 -14.14 1.63 -16.39
N ALA A 684 -13.41 1.92 -15.30
CA ALA A 684 -12.70 0.93 -14.50
C ALA A 684 -13.66 -0.18 -14.00
N SER A 685 -13.63 -1.35 -14.64
CA SER A 685 -14.50 -2.49 -14.29
C SER A 685 -14.21 -3.12 -12.93
N TRP A 686 -12.98 -2.95 -12.41
CA TRP A 686 -12.48 -3.61 -11.20
C TRP A 686 -12.89 -2.94 -9.87
N GLN A 687 -13.40 -1.70 -9.89
CA GLN A 687 -13.95 -1.01 -8.69
C GLN A 687 -15.47 -1.20 -8.58
N LYS A 688 -16.10 -1.82 -9.59
CA LYS A 688 -17.54 -2.04 -9.68
C LYS A 688 -18.09 -2.76 -8.44
N ASP A 689 -17.48 -3.88 -8.05
CA ASP A 689 -18.00 -4.71 -6.96
C ASP A 689 -17.81 -4.06 -5.59
N THR A 690 -16.77 -3.25 -5.39
CA THR A 690 -16.52 -2.52 -4.14
C THR A 690 -17.51 -1.36 -3.98
N ALA A 691 -17.72 -0.57 -5.03
CA ALA A 691 -18.68 0.54 -5.05
C ALA A 691 -20.15 0.06 -4.86
N ILE A 692 -20.47 -1.14 -5.36
CA ILE A 692 -21.78 -1.79 -5.18
C ILE A 692 -21.94 -2.37 -3.76
N LYS A 693 -20.86 -2.93 -3.17
CA LYS A 693 -20.90 -3.54 -1.82
C LYS A 693 -20.92 -2.52 -0.67
N GLU A 694 -20.43 -1.30 -0.87
CA GLU A 694 -20.57 -0.21 0.11
C GLU A 694 -22.04 0.24 0.21
N ASN A 695 -22.80 -0.42 1.09
CA ASN A 695 -24.17 -0.06 1.42
C ASN A 695 -24.20 1.27 2.19
N THR A 696 -24.65 2.34 1.52
CA THR A 696 -24.95 3.64 2.14
C THR A 696 -26.34 3.68 2.80
N GLN A 697 -27.14 2.62 2.63
CA GLN A 697 -28.48 2.46 3.23
C GLN A 697 -28.68 1.06 3.85
N SER A 698 -29.46 1.01 4.93
CA SER A 698 -30.02 -0.22 5.50
C SER A 698 -31.19 -0.69 4.64
N ARG A 699 -31.13 -1.92 4.10
CA ARG A 699 -32.17 -2.52 3.26
C ARG A 699 -33.52 -2.61 3.99
N PHE A 700 -34.58 -2.09 3.37
CA PHE A 700 -35.94 -2.62 3.57
C PHE A 700 -36.17 -3.70 2.50
N THR A 701 -36.46 -4.91 2.96
CA THR A 701 -36.88 -6.06 2.16
C THR A 701 -38.30 -5.86 1.65
N PHE A 702 -38.55 -6.05 0.35
CA PHE A 702 -39.86 -6.48 -0.12
C PHE A 702 -39.74 -7.47 -1.28
N THR A 703 -40.41 -8.60 -1.10
CA THR A 703 -40.55 -9.75 -1.99
C THR A 703 -41.40 -9.39 -3.21
N LEU A 704 -40.97 -9.80 -4.40
CA LEU A 704 -41.71 -9.66 -5.66
C LEU A 704 -42.39 -10.97 -6.03
N LEU A 705 -43.65 -10.90 -6.51
CA LEU A 705 -44.31 -11.98 -7.25
C LEU A 705 -44.88 -11.40 -8.56
N MET A 706 -44.61 -12.11 -9.65
CA MET A 706 -44.80 -11.75 -11.08
C MET A 706 -46.25 -11.92 -11.58
N THR A 707 -46.60 -11.28 -12.73
CA THR A 707 -47.17 -11.92 -13.97
C THR A 707 -47.93 -10.92 -14.90
N TYR A 708 -47.44 -10.75 -16.16
CA TYR A 708 -48.03 -10.60 -17.53
C TYR A 708 -49.41 -9.86 -17.78
N CYS A 709 -49.77 -9.26 -18.93
CA CYS A 709 -49.30 -9.23 -20.35
C CYS A 709 -50.05 -8.16 -21.21
N HIS A 710 -49.43 -7.76 -22.36
CA HIS A 710 -49.97 -7.30 -23.69
C HIS A 710 -50.87 -6.04 -23.80
N SER A 711 -50.96 -5.23 -24.88
CA SER A 711 -50.36 -5.06 -26.25
C SER A 711 -50.89 -3.72 -26.83
N LEU A 712 -50.28 -2.96 -27.76
CA LEU A 712 -50.11 -3.11 -29.24
C LEU A 712 -49.32 -1.85 -29.68
N LEU A 713 -48.17 -1.93 -30.36
CA LEU A 713 -47.94 -2.11 -31.80
C LEU A 713 -48.40 -0.95 -32.70
N TYR A 714 -47.50 0.02 -32.97
CA TYR A 714 -47.34 0.72 -34.26
C TYR A 714 -46.06 1.60 -34.20
N PHE A 715 -44.88 1.01 -34.46
CA PHE A 715 -43.68 1.74 -34.96
C PHE A 715 -42.58 0.73 -35.32
N ARG A 716 -42.80 -0.02 -36.41
CA ARG A 716 -41.74 -0.81 -37.07
C ARG A 716 -41.49 -0.18 -38.43
N ILE A 717 -40.37 0.55 -38.55
CA ILE A 717 -39.50 0.69 -39.73
C ILE A 717 -38.30 1.64 -39.43
N PHE A 718 -38.23 2.33 -38.29
CA PHE A 718 -37.10 3.23 -37.94
C PHE A 718 -36.14 2.73 -36.83
N SER A 719 -36.16 1.45 -36.45
CA SER A 719 -35.45 0.96 -35.25
C SER A 719 -34.26 0.02 -35.50
N TYR A 720 -33.70 -0.06 -36.72
CA TYR A 720 -32.57 -0.97 -36.99
C TYR A 720 -31.18 -0.32 -37.07
N ILE A 721 -31.05 0.99 -36.80
CA ILE A 721 -29.72 1.68 -36.78
C ILE A 721 -29.43 2.44 -35.48
N ASN A 722 -30.39 2.59 -34.54
CA ASN A 722 -30.21 3.43 -33.34
C ASN A 722 -30.41 2.71 -32.01
N LEU A 723 -29.82 1.52 -31.87
CA LEU A 723 -29.57 0.91 -30.56
C LEU A 723 -28.05 1.01 -30.33
N PHE A 724 -27.63 1.81 -29.34
CA PHE A 724 -26.24 2.02 -28.88
C PHE A 724 -25.36 3.14 -29.49
N CYS A 725 -25.88 4.16 -30.17
CA CYS A 725 -25.07 5.35 -30.48
C CYS A 725 -25.10 6.40 -29.35
N ARG A 726 -24.08 6.38 -28.46
CA ARG A 726 -23.82 7.46 -27.49
C ARG A 726 -23.41 8.73 -28.26
N CYS A 727 -24.23 9.76 -28.27
CA CYS A 727 -23.89 11.02 -28.95
C CYS A 727 -22.73 11.72 -28.20
N PHE A 728 -21.58 11.88 -28.87
CA PHE A 728 -20.39 12.53 -28.34
C PHE A 728 -20.09 13.82 -29.12
N SER A 729 -19.79 14.89 -28.40
CA SER A 729 -19.31 16.14 -29.00
C SER A 729 -18.24 16.79 -28.12
N LEU A 730 -17.14 17.19 -28.74
CA LEU A 730 -16.03 17.89 -28.10
C LEU A 730 -15.82 19.24 -28.78
N GLN A 731 -15.62 20.27 -27.97
CA GLN A 731 -15.09 21.57 -28.37
C GLN A 731 -13.83 21.86 -27.55
N MET A 732 -12.73 22.17 -28.22
CA MET A 732 -11.45 22.40 -27.57
C MET A 732 -10.77 23.68 -28.09
N SER A 733 -10.17 24.45 -27.20
CA SER A 733 -9.18 25.48 -27.54
C SER A 733 -7.79 25.06 -27.07
N ILE A 734 -6.78 25.38 -27.87
CA ILE A 734 -5.36 25.09 -27.60
C ILE A 734 -4.59 26.41 -27.65
N GLU A 735 -3.74 26.63 -26.66
CA GLU A 735 -2.82 27.76 -26.57
C GLU A 735 -1.42 27.25 -26.18
N LEU A 736 -0.45 27.42 -27.08
CA LEU A 736 0.94 26.99 -26.90
C LEU A 736 1.90 28.20 -26.85
N PRO A 737 3.05 28.07 -26.20
CA PRO A 737 4.06 29.15 -26.13
C PRO A 737 4.79 29.36 -27.46
N TYR A 738 4.85 28.32 -28.30
CA TYR A 738 5.49 28.32 -29.62
C TYR A 738 4.52 27.84 -30.69
N LYS A 739 4.95 27.95 -31.95
CA LYS A 739 4.17 27.55 -33.11
C LYS A 739 3.74 26.08 -33.01
N ILE A 740 2.46 25.84 -33.27
CA ILE A 740 1.82 24.53 -33.39
C ILE A 740 2.27 23.91 -34.71
N ASP A 741 3.15 22.92 -34.61
CA ASP A 741 3.63 22.16 -35.76
C ASP A 741 2.53 21.24 -36.28
N ARG A 742 1.96 20.41 -35.39
CA ARG A 742 1.05 19.33 -35.77
C ARG A 742 -0.09 19.11 -34.78
N ILE A 743 -1.29 18.86 -35.30
CA ILE A 743 -2.47 18.40 -34.54
C ILE A 743 -3.00 17.15 -35.24
N GLN A 744 -3.09 16.02 -34.52
CA GLN A 744 -3.55 14.74 -35.07
C GLN A 744 -4.54 14.07 -34.11
N CYS A 745 -5.71 13.68 -34.62
CA CYS A 745 -6.68 12.86 -33.89
C CYS A 745 -6.81 11.50 -34.58
N HIS A 746 -6.54 10.42 -33.85
CA HIS A 746 -6.62 9.06 -34.39
C HIS A 746 -7.98 8.40 -34.15
N THR A 747 -8.76 8.90 -33.18
CA THR A 747 -10.02 8.28 -32.78
C THR A 747 -11.25 8.91 -33.42
N HIS A 748 -11.20 10.20 -33.79
CA HIS A 748 -12.36 10.93 -34.31
C HIS A 748 -11.98 11.83 -35.48
N LYS A 749 -12.94 12.07 -36.38
CA LYS A 749 -12.82 13.12 -37.40
C LYS A 749 -13.09 14.48 -36.75
N ILE A 750 -12.16 15.41 -36.95
CA ILE A 750 -12.20 16.73 -36.32
C ILE A 750 -12.17 17.86 -37.35
N LEU A 751 -12.85 18.95 -37.03
CA LEU A 751 -12.69 20.26 -37.63
C LEU A 751 -11.62 21.01 -36.85
N THR A 752 -10.72 21.70 -37.55
CA THR A 752 -9.62 22.45 -36.92
C THR A 752 -9.46 23.80 -37.58
N LYS A 753 -9.44 24.86 -36.77
CA LYS A 753 -9.04 26.21 -37.17
C LYS A 753 -7.80 26.57 -36.36
N LYS A 754 -6.67 26.79 -37.03
CA LYS A 754 -5.38 27.08 -36.37
C LYS A 754 -4.77 28.40 -36.82
N THR A 755 -4.05 29.01 -35.90
CA THR A 755 -3.05 30.07 -36.10
C THR A 755 -1.69 29.49 -35.66
N ASP A 756 -0.64 30.32 -35.58
CA ASP A 756 0.67 29.82 -35.14
C ASP A 756 0.62 29.23 -33.73
N CYS A 757 0.16 29.97 -32.71
CA CYS A 757 0.19 29.51 -31.31
C CYS A 757 -1.18 29.10 -30.75
N LYS A 758 -2.26 29.25 -31.52
CA LYS A 758 -3.64 28.94 -31.06
C LYS A 758 -4.40 28.07 -32.03
N ALA A 759 -5.20 27.14 -31.53
CA ALA A 759 -6.12 26.34 -32.35
C ALA A 759 -7.48 26.13 -31.67
N VAL A 760 -8.52 25.97 -32.48
CA VAL A 760 -9.86 25.56 -32.04
C VAL A 760 -10.23 24.29 -32.79
N ILE A 761 -10.66 23.28 -32.04
CA ILE A 761 -10.99 21.95 -32.52
C ILE A 761 -12.43 21.61 -32.14
N GLN A 762 -13.15 20.98 -33.07
CA GLN A 762 -14.49 20.46 -32.84
C GLN A 762 -14.66 19.09 -33.50
N THR A 763 -15.32 18.15 -32.84
CA THR A 763 -15.70 16.86 -33.46
C THR A 763 -16.82 17.05 -34.48
N MET A 764 -16.83 16.24 -35.55
CA MET A 764 -17.93 16.22 -36.52
C MET A 764 -19.27 15.83 -35.88
N GLU A 765 -20.38 16.32 -36.44
CA GLU A 765 -21.73 15.93 -36.00
C GLU A 765 -21.96 14.41 -36.17
N GLY A 766 -22.73 13.81 -35.26
CA GLY A 766 -22.98 12.36 -35.25
C GLY A 766 -21.82 11.51 -34.72
N SER A 767 -20.77 12.11 -34.16
CA SER A 767 -19.68 11.37 -33.50
C SER A 767 -20.18 10.57 -32.29
N SER A 768 -19.57 9.40 -32.06
CA SER A 768 -19.84 8.56 -30.89
C SER A 768 -18.55 8.19 -30.17
N LEU A 769 -18.60 8.12 -28.84
CA LEU A 769 -17.45 7.75 -28.02
C LEU A 769 -17.39 6.22 -27.88
N SER A 770 -16.39 5.61 -28.50
CA SER A 770 -16.08 4.18 -28.35
C SER A 770 -15.36 3.89 -27.03
N ASP A 771 -15.18 2.60 -26.68
CA ASP A 771 -14.43 2.19 -25.49
C ASP A 771 -12.97 2.69 -25.47
N ALA A 772 -12.38 2.92 -26.66
CA ALA A 772 -11.04 3.47 -26.81
C ALA A 772 -10.94 4.96 -26.42
N GLY A 773 -12.07 5.67 -26.28
CA GLY A 773 -12.12 7.06 -25.87
C GLY A 773 -11.73 8.06 -26.96
N PHE A 774 -11.37 9.27 -26.54
CA PHE A 774 -10.90 10.35 -27.42
C PHE A 774 -9.40 10.57 -27.21
N GLN A 775 -8.63 10.74 -28.30
CA GLN A 775 -7.19 10.97 -28.24
C GLN A 775 -6.77 12.02 -29.26
N LEU A 776 -6.01 13.02 -28.82
CA LEU A 776 -5.47 14.08 -29.65
C LEU A 776 -3.98 14.32 -29.34
N LEU A 777 -3.14 14.23 -30.37
CA LEU A 777 -1.72 14.57 -30.31
C LEU A 777 -1.49 16.00 -30.79
N ILE A 778 -0.71 16.76 -30.03
CA ILE A 778 -0.39 18.16 -30.28
C ILE A 778 1.14 18.33 -30.20
N ALA A 779 1.78 18.75 -31.30
CA ALA A 779 3.23 19.00 -31.36
C ALA A 779 3.52 20.49 -31.56
N MET A 780 4.65 20.96 -31.01
CA MET A 780 5.15 22.34 -31.14
C MET A 780 6.59 22.37 -31.64
N GLU A 781 6.99 23.49 -32.23
CA GLU A 781 8.30 23.64 -32.88
C GLU A 781 9.50 23.63 -31.92
N ASN A 782 9.36 24.23 -30.72
CA ASN A 782 10.46 24.37 -29.74
C ASN A 782 10.10 23.76 -28.38
N PRO A 783 9.90 22.42 -28.27
CA PRO A 783 9.39 21.79 -27.06
C PRO A 783 10.42 21.76 -25.91
N TYR A 784 11.71 21.84 -26.24
CA TYR A 784 12.82 21.69 -25.29
C TYR A 784 13.23 22.99 -24.59
N VAL A 785 12.76 24.15 -25.07
CA VAL A 785 13.08 25.43 -24.45
C VAL A 785 12.34 25.55 -23.11
N PRO A 786 13.06 25.78 -22.00
CA PRO A 786 12.45 26.00 -20.69
C PRO A 786 11.50 27.19 -20.70
N ARG A 787 10.38 27.06 -19.99
CA ARG A 787 9.29 28.04 -20.07
C ARG A 787 8.56 28.18 -18.75
N MET A 788 8.08 29.39 -18.48
CA MET A 788 7.43 29.75 -17.24
C MET A 788 6.12 30.47 -17.54
N TRP A 789 5.04 30.04 -16.89
CA TRP A 789 3.74 30.68 -16.90
C TRP A 789 3.44 31.29 -15.55
N VAL A 790 2.80 32.46 -15.55
CA VAL A 790 2.35 33.15 -14.33
C VAL A 790 0.88 33.48 -14.49
N GLU A 791 0.05 32.98 -13.58
CA GLU A 791 -1.38 33.30 -13.54
C GLU A 791 -1.67 34.22 -12.35
N ARG A 792 -2.36 35.33 -12.61
CA ARG A 792 -2.93 36.20 -11.56
C ARG A 792 -4.35 35.76 -11.23
N HIS A 793 -4.68 35.69 -9.95
CA HIS A 793 -6.05 35.42 -9.53
C HIS A 793 -6.96 36.60 -9.88
N PRO A 794 -8.18 36.38 -10.39
CA PRO A 794 -9.07 37.47 -10.80
C PRO A 794 -9.57 38.33 -9.63
N GLU A 795 -9.71 37.74 -8.44
CA GLU A 795 -10.33 38.38 -7.27
C GLU A 795 -9.39 38.54 -6.06
N LYS A 796 -8.20 37.93 -6.08
CA LYS A 796 -7.28 37.87 -4.94
C LYS A 796 -5.92 38.38 -5.37
N ASP A 797 -5.17 38.96 -4.44
CA ASP A 797 -3.77 39.33 -4.66
C ASP A 797 -2.86 38.09 -4.48
N SER A 798 -2.98 37.17 -5.44
CA SER A 798 -2.18 35.94 -5.48
C SER A 798 -1.73 35.64 -6.92
N GLU A 799 -0.51 35.12 -7.03
CA GLU A 799 0.08 34.66 -8.28
C GLU A 799 0.50 33.19 -8.15
N ALA A 800 0.13 32.39 -9.14
CA ALA A 800 0.54 31.00 -9.28
C ALA A 800 1.47 30.85 -10.48
N CYS A 801 2.59 30.17 -10.28
CA CYS A 801 3.62 29.95 -11.29
C CYS A 801 3.65 28.48 -11.71
N MET A 802 3.88 28.24 -13.01
CA MET A 802 4.16 26.92 -13.56
C MET A 802 5.43 26.98 -14.40
N LEU A 803 6.48 26.31 -13.94
CA LEU A 803 7.72 26.13 -14.66
C LEU A 803 7.70 24.77 -15.37
N VAL A 804 7.99 24.76 -16.67
CA VAL A 804 8.09 23.54 -17.47
C VAL A 804 9.52 23.43 -18.00
N PHE A 805 10.17 22.32 -17.66
CA PHE A 805 11.52 21.97 -18.09
C PHE A 805 11.51 20.59 -18.76
N GLN A 806 11.85 20.55 -20.04
CA GLN A 806 11.91 19.33 -20.85
C GLN A 806 13.26 19.33 -21.59
N PRO A 807 14.34 18.85 -20.98
CA PRO A 807 15.67 18.93 -21.58
C PRO A 807 15.93 17.82 -22.60
N GLU A 808 16.74 18.14 -23.60
CA GLU A 808 17.42 17.16 -24.44
C GLU A 808 18.90 17.13 -24.05
N PHE A 809 19.38 15.98 -23.59
CA PHE A 809 20.78 15.77 -23.28
C PHE A 809 21.44 14.95 -24.39
N PRO A 810 22.69 15.26 -24.79
CA PRO A 810 23.39 14.45 -25.78
C PRO A 810 23.51 13.01 -25.28
N ASN A 811 23.09 12.04 -26.10
CA ASN A 811 23.17 10.62 -25.76
C ASN A 811 24.62 10.12 -25.91
N THR A 812 25.37 10.18 -24.82
CA THR A 812 26.74 9.63 -24.70
C THR A 812 26.78 8.28 -23.99
N CYS A 813 25.66 7.84 -23.41
CA CYS A 813 25.62 6.63 -22.60
C CYS A 813 25.61 5.37 -23.48
N GLU A 814 26.68 4.59 -23.45
CA GLU A 814 26.64 3.18 -23.85
C GLU A 814 25.67 2.44 -22.92
N ALA A 815 24.82 1.58 -23.48
CA ALA A 815 23.75 0.89 -22.72
C ALA A 815 24.35 0.11 -21.53
N GLY A 816 24.22 0.66 -20.33
CA GLY A 816 24.73 0.05 -19.10
C GLY A 816 23.95 -1.22 -18.73
N ASP A 817 24.63 -2.15 -18.08
CA ASP A 817 24.02 -3.42 -17.65
C ASP A 817 22.80 -3.19 -16.76
N VAL A 818 21.73 -3.93 -17.03
CA VAL A 818 20.48 -3.84 -16.28
C VAL A 818 20.28 -5.11 -15.47
N THR A 819 20.16 -4.94 -14.16
CA THR A 819 19.85 -6.01 -13.23
C THR A 819 18.44 -5.83 -12.66
N ILE A 820 17.56 -6.79 -12.92
CA ILE A 820 16.21 -6.85 -12.35
C ILE A 820 16.28 -7.60 -11.04
N CYS A 821 16.10 -6.91 -9.92
CA CYS A 821 15.95 -7.51 -8.60
C CYS A 821 14.47 -7.75 -8.32
N LEU A 822 14.03 -9.01 -8.41
CA LEU A 822 12.65 -9.40 -8.14
C LEU A 822 12.54 -9.93 -6.71
N ASP A 823 11.68 -9.28 -5.94
CA ASP A 823 11.34 -9.68 -4.58
C ASP A 823 10.45 -10.92 -4.58
N CYS A 824 10.95 -11.99 -3.96
CA CYS A 824 10.26 -13.26 -3.79
C CYS A 824 9.89 -13.54 -2.33
N SER A 825 9.84 -12.49 -1.49
CA SER A 825 9.41 -12.56 -0.09
C SER A 825 7.94 -13.02 0.03
N ASN A 826 7.54 -13.41 1.25
CA ASN A 826 6.17 -13.86 1.48
C ASN A 826 5.14 -12.73 1.36
N SER A 827 5.51 -11.49 1.66
CA SER A 827 4.60 -10.34 1.55
C SER A 827 4.17 -10.09 0.10
N MET A 828 4.99 -10.54 -0.85
CA MET A 828 4.67 -10.49 -2.28
C MET A 828 3.60 -11.49 -2.70
N LYS A 829 3.22 -12.50 -1.90
CA LYS A 829 2.20 -13.52 -2.26
C LYS A 829 0.95 -13.00 -2.97
N PRO A 830 0.21 -12.00 -2.44
CA PRO A 830 -0.98 -11.47 -3.09
C PRO A 830 -0.71 -10.79 -4.43
N CYS A 831 0.52 -10.34 -4.69
CA CYS A 831 0.87 -9.56 -5.87
C CYS A 831 1.98 -10.17 -6.74
N PHE A 832 2.49 -11.37 -6.42
CA PHE A 832 3.69 -11.91 -7.05
C PHE A 832 3.50 -12.28 -8.51
N GLN A 833 2.31 -12.77 -8.89
CA GLN A 833 2.00 -13.03 -10.31
C GLN A 833 2.16 -11.75 -11.15
N ASN A 834 1.74 -10.62 -10.60
CA ASN A 834 1.89 -9.30 -11.23
C ASN A 834 3.37 -8.89 -11.30
N ALA A 835 4.13 -9.10 -10.23
CA ALA A 835 5.56 -8.82 -10.19
C ALA A 835 6.36 -9.70 -11.17
N GLN A 836 6.01 -10.99 -11.31
CA GLN A 836 6.58 -11.89 -12.31
C GLN A 836 6.28 -11.44 -13.73
N LEU A 837 5.01 -11.09 -14.02
CA LEU A 837 4.64 -10.55 -15.34
C LEU A 837 5.43 -9.29 -15.66
N LEU A 838 5.62 -8.41 -14.68
CA LEU A 838 6.43 -7.20 -14.79
C LEU A 838 7.90 -7.52 -15.12
N ALA A 839 8.50 -8.42 -14.34
CA ALA A 839 9.89 -8.86 -14.53
C ALA A 839 10.08 -9.53 -15.90
N LEU A 840 9.13 -10.37 -16.33
CA LEU A 840 9.15 -11.01 -17.64
C LEU A 840 8.99 -10.00 -18.77
N TYR A 841 8.12 -9.00 -18.61
CA TYR A 841 7.97 -7.92 -19.58
C TYR A 841 9.27 -7.14 -19.72
N LEU A 842 9.86 -6.70 -18.60
CA LEU A 842 11.17 -6.04 -18.57
C LEU A 842 12.28 -6.90 -19.19
N ALA A 843 12.32 -8.18 -18.84
CA ALA A 843 13.33 -9.10 -19.36
C ALA A 843 13.16 -9.38 -20.86
N SER A 844 11.94 -9.41 -21.40
CA SER A 844 11.66 -9.81 -22.79
C SER A 844 11.62 -8.64 -23.78
N SER A 845 11.09 -7.49 -23.37
CA SER A 845 10.76 -6.39 -24.28
C SER A 845 11.78 -5.25 -24.31
N VAL A 846 12.69 -5.17 -23.33
CA VAL A 846 13.32 -3.88 -23.01
C VAL A 846 14.75 -3.71 -23.51
N PHE A 847 15.57 -4.72 -23.80
CA PHE A 847 17.00 -4.46 -24.12
C PHE A 847 17.55 -5.24 -25.32
N SER A 848 17.57 -4.66 -26.52
CA SER A 848 18.27 -5.28 -27.67
C SER A 848 19.80 -5.22 -27.55
N ARG A 849 20.34 -4.41 -26.63
CA ARG A 849 21.78 -4.23 -26.36
C ARG A 849 22.02 -4.08 -24.85
N GLY A 850 22.84 -4.98 -24.25
CA GLY A 850 23.20 -4.99 -22.82
C GLY A 850 23.05 -6.38 -22.18
N GLU A 851 23.90 -6.74 -21.21
CA GLU A 851 23.75 -7.97 -20.43
C GLU A 851 22.55 -7.85 -19.47
N ARG A 852 21.72 -8.89 -19.42
CA ARG A 852 20.50 -8.92 -18.61
C ARG A 852 20.69 -9.88 -17.45
N ASN A 853 20.63 -9.35 -16.24
CA ASN A 853 20.68 -10.17 -15.04
C ASN A 853 19.34 -10.09 -14.32
N VAL A 854 18.79 -11.24 -13.95
CA VAL A 854 17.63 -11.32 -13.06
C VAL A 854 18.10 -11.92 -11.75
N VAL A 855 17.98 -11.15 -10.68
CA VAL A 855 18.34 -11.55 -9.33
C VAL A 855 17.06 -11.70 -8.52
N LEU A 856 16.78 -12.93 -8.12
CA LEU A 856 15.68 -13.24 -7.22
C LEU A 856 16.22 -13.12 -5.79
N PHE A 857 15.48 -12.45 -4.90
CA PHE A 857 15.94 -12.29 -3.52
C PHE A 857 14.84 -12.54 -2.50
N GLY A 858 15.29 -13.01 -1.34
CA GLY A 858 14.54 -13.27 -0.12
C GLY A 858 15.49 -13.79 0.96
N SER A 859 14.99 -14.16 2.13
CA SER A 859 15.80 -14.76 3.20
C SER A 859 16.16 -16.25 3.01
N LYS A 860 15.53 -16.97 2.06
CA LYS A 860 15.83 -18.38 1.74
C LYS A 860 16.45 -18.52 0.35
N GLU A 861 17.11 -19.66 0.10
CA GLU A 861 17.63 -20.02 -1.22
C GLU A 861 16.52 -20.34 -2.23
N LEU A 862 16.87 -20.32 -3.52
CA LEU A 862 15.96 -20.55 -4.62
C LEU A 862 15.49 -22.01 -4.67
N GLU A 863 14.20 -22.25 -4.44
CA GLU A 863 13.58 -23.52 -4.84
C GLU A 863 13.47 -23.60 -6.37
N LYS A 864 13.36 -24.80 -6.96
CA LYS A 864 13.35 -25.05 -8.43
C LYS A 864 12.30 -24.25 -9.22
N PHE A 865 11.39 -23.53 -8.58
CA PHE A 865 10.34 -22.71 -9.20
C PHE A 865 10.34 -21.29 -8.62
N ILE A 866 10.23 -20.27 -9.49
CA ILE A 866 10.07 -18.87 -9.09
C ILE A 866 8.71 -18.73 -8.36
N LYS A 867 8.72 -18.63 -7.03
CA LYS A 867 7.55 -18.48 -6.16
C LYS A 867 7.83 -17.46 -5.05
N PRO A 868 6.80 -16.79 -4.48
CA PRO A 868 6.95 -15.83 -3.38
C PRO A 868 7.04 -16.55 -2.03
N ASN A 869 8.01 -17.45 -1.90
CA ASN A 869 8.19 -18.30 -0.71
C ASN A 869 9.61 -18.17 -0.12
N MET A 870 10.38 -17.18 -0.56
CA MET A 870 11.76 -16.99 -0.13
C MET A 870 11.88 -16.30 1.23
N GLY A 871 10.82 -16.20 2.04
CA GLY A 871 10.91 -15.67 3.39
C GLY A 871 10.83 -14.14 3.46
N GLY A 872 11.78 -13.50 4.14
CA GLY A 872 11.84 -12.04 4.33
C GLY A 872 12.45 -11.26 3.16
N THR A 873 12.38 -9.94 3.23
CA THR A 873 12.73 -9.03 2.11
C THR A 873 14.17 -8.49 2.20
N GLU A 874 15.15 -9.38 1.99
CA GLU A 874 16.59 -9.10 2.15
C GLU A 874 17.24 -8.48 0.90
N PHE A 875 16.81 -7.28 0.49
CA PHE A 875 17.37 -6.57 -0.68
C PHE A 875 18.83 -6.10 -0.49
N TRP A 876 19.28 -5.99 0.76
CA TRP A 876 20.67 -5.61 1.07
C TRP A 876 21.70 -6.50 0.38
N LYS A 877 21.50 -7.83 0.37
CA LYS A 877 22.44 -8.80 -0.18
C LYS A 877 22.68 -8.62 -1.67
N PRO A 878 21.64 -8.65 -2.54
CA PRO A 878 21.85 -8.45 -3.97
C PRO A 878 22.41 -7.07 -4.26
N LEU A 879 21.96 -6.02 -3.57
CA LEU A 879 22.49 -4.66 -3.76
C LEU A 879 23.99 -4.57 -3.42
N HIS A 880 24.40 -5.15 -2.29
CA HIS A 880 25.78 -5.19 -1.86
C HIS A 880 26.65 -5.95 -2.86
N SER A 881 26.25 -7.16 -3.25
CA SER A 881 26.94 -7.98 -4.25
C SER A 881 27.11 -7.25 -5.59
N LEU A 882 26.06 -6.60 -6.07
CA LEU A 882 26.12 -5.82 -7.32
C LEU A 882 27.07 -4.61 -7.20
N GLY A 883 27.11 -3.94 -6.05
CA GLY A 883 28.06 -2.86 -5.84
C GLY A 883 29.51 -3.31 -5.63
N LEU A 884 29.79 -4.61 -5.44
CA LEU A 884 31.15 -5.15 -5.47
C LEU A 884 31.69 -5.38 -6.89
N LEU A 885 30.82 -5.48 -7.89
CA LEU A 885 31.23 -5.75 -9.28
C LEU A 885 32.10 -4.61 -9.84
N PRO A 886 33.19 -4.89 -10.56
CA PRO A 886 34.02 -3.85 -11.17
C PRO A 886 33.26 -3.07 -12.25
N ARG A 887 33.59 -1.79 -12.45
CA ARG A 887 33.05 -0.99 -13.55
C ARG A 887 33.58 -1.55 -14.87
N ASN A 888 32.81 -2.37 -15.57
CA ASN A 888 33.27 -2.85 -16.88
C ASN A 888 32.94 -1.89 -18.03
N THR A 889 31.84 -1.13 -17.95
CA THR A 889 31.55 0.06 -18.78
C THR A 889 30.25 0.68 -18.27
N GLY A 890 30.21 2.00 -17.98
CA GLY A 890 28.97 2.69 -17.60
C GLY A 890 28.50 2.51 -16.13
N LEU A 891 27.24 2.88 -15.87
CA LEU A 891 26.58 2.80 -14.56
C LEU A 891 25.74 1.51 -14.46
N HIS A 892 25.70 0.88 -13.28
CA HIS A 892 24.84 -0.28 -13.05
C HIS A 892 23.40 0.16 -12.82
N ASN A 893 22.51 -0.20 -13.74
CA ASN A 893 21.08 0.06 -13.60
C ASN A 893 20.44 -1.10 -12.83
N ILE A 894 19.87 -0.81 -11.67
CA ILE A 894 19.15 -1.79 -10.85
C ILE A 894 17.66 -1.45 -10.90
N ILE A 895 16.82 -2.42 -11.25
CA ILE A 895 15.35 -2.30 -11.16
C ILE A 895 14.89 -3.20 -10.02
N LEU A 896 14.43 -2.60 -8.92
CA LEU A 896 13.86 -3.30 -7.78
C LEU A 896 12.35 -3.44 -7.94
N ILE A 897 11.83 -4.66 -8.06
CA ILE A 897 10.39 -4.95 -8.07
C ILE A 897 10.02 -5.53 -6.70
N SER A 898 9.28 -4.79 -5.89
CA SER A 898 8.96 -5.14 -4.50
C SER A 898 7.68 -4.46 -4.03
N ASP A 899 7.12 -4.92 -2.91
CA ASP A 899 6.07 -4.24 -2.17
C ASP A 899 6.65 -3.20 -1.18
N GLY A 900 7.98 -3.07 -1.07
CA GLY A 900 8.62 -1.98 -0.32
C GLY A 900 8.83 -2.22 1.17
N HIS A 901 8.47 -3.38 1.72
CA HIS A 901 8.74 -3.75 3.11
C HIS A 901 10.18 -4.26 3.28
N LEU A 902 11.15 -3.41 2.94
CA LEU A 902 12.55 -3.79 2.83
C LEU A 902 13.22 -3.90 4.20
N GLN A 903 14.07 -4.92 4.33
CA GLN A 903 14.86 -5.12 5.54
C GLN A 903 16.18 -4.34 5.45
N ASN A 904 16.70 -3.88 6.60
CA ASN A 904 17.97 -3.15 6.70
C ASN A 904 18.00 -1.82 5.90
N GLU A 905 16.88 -1.08 5.85
CA GLU A 905 16.76 0.16 5.06
C GLU A 905 17.91 1.16 5.31
N ARG A 906 18.33 1.34 6.57
CA ARG A 906 19.47 2.21 6.92
C ARG A 906 20.77 1.84 6.19
N HIS A 907 21.09 0.56 6.10
CA HIS A 907 22.29 0.07 5.41
C HIS A 907 22.16 0.29 3.89
N ILE A 908 20.99 -0.02 3.33
CA ILE A 908 20.67 0.21 1.93
C ILE A 908 20.87 1.71 1.59
N ILE A 909 20.31 2.61 2.40
CA ILE A 909 20.42 4.06 2.23
C ILE A 909 21.88 4.52 2.29
N GLN A 910 22.62 4.11 3.32
CA GLN A 910 24.02 4.50 3.47
C GLN A 910 24.87 4.00 2.30
N PHE A 911 24.57 2.81 1.80
CA PHE A 911 25.27 2.24 0.65
C PHE A 911 24.93 2.96 -0.65
N LEU A 912 23.66 3.29 -0.89
CA LEU A 912 23.25 4.09 -2.05
C LEU A 912 23.93 5.47 -2.01
N LYS A 913 23.89 6.16 -0.87
CA LYS A 913 24.57 7.45 -0.66
C LYS A 913 26.09 7.36 -0.96
N LYS A 914 26.74 6.24 -0.64
CA LYS A 914 28.17 6.00 -0.96
C LYS A 914 28.42 5.62 -2.43
N ASN A 915 27.44 5.07 -3.14
CA ASN A 915 27.60 4.50 -4.48
C ASN A 915 26.78 5.23 -5.57
N VAL A 916 26.32 6.46 -5.33
CA VAL A 916 25.49 7.27 -6.24
C VAL A 916 26.10 7.40 -7.65
N GLY A 917 27.44 7.49 -7.75
CA GLY A 917 28.18 7.56 -9.01
C GLY A 917 28.48 6.19 -9.66
N LYS A 918 27.93 5.10 -9.14
CA LYS A 918 28.15 3.73 -9.64
C LYS A 918 26.83 2.99 -9.91
N ILE A 919 25.83 3.21 -9.05
CA ILE A 919 24.54 2.51 -9.09
C ILE A 919 23.43 3.51 -9.36
N ARG A 920 22.54 3.17 -10.30
CA ARG A 920 21.25 3.82 -10.50
C ARG A 920 20.16 2.86 -10.03
N LEU A 921 19.33 3.26 -9.06
CA LEU A 921 18.26 2.41 -8.54
C LEU A 921 16.89 2.93 -8.98
N PHE A 922 16.19 2.12 -9.76
CA PHE A 922 14.78 2.31 -10.11
C PHE A 922 13.94 1.36 -9.27
N THR A 923 12.78 1.82 -8.79
CA THR A 923 11.91 1.01 -7.94
C THR A 923 10.53 0.88 -8.59
N CYS A 924 10.00 -0.34 -8.59
CA CYS A 924 8.71 -0.71 -9.11
C CYS A 924 7.87 -1.28 -7.96
N GLY A 925 6.91 -0.48 -7.47
CA GLY A 925 6.02 -0.90 -6.40
C GLY A 925 4.90 -1.80 -6.92
N VAL A 926 4.67 -2.95 -6.30
CA VAL A 926 3.59 -3.87 -6.68
C VAL A 926 2.77 -4.28 -5.45
N GLY A 927 1.44 -4.27 -5.59
CA GLY A 927 0.52 -4.71 -4.53
C GLY A 927 -0.16 -3.55 -3.79
N ALA A 928 -1.33 -3.81 -3.23
CA ALA A 928 -2.17 -2.78 -2.60
C ALA A 928 -1.58 -2.23 -1.29
N THR A 929 -0.82 -3.06 -0.56
CA THR A 929 -0.19 -2.73 0.72
C THR A 929 1.22 -2.18 0.56
N ALA A 930 1.68 -1.90 -0.66
CA ALA A 930 3.08 -1.56 -0.88
C ALA A 930 3.51 -0.28 -0.12
N ASN A 931 4.66 -0.31 0.56
CA ASN A 931 5.30 0.86 1.16
C ASN A 931 5.92 1.75 0.05
N ARG A 932 5.07 2.62 -0.51
CA ARG A 932 5.44 3.54 -1.59
C ARG A 932 6.46 4.59 -1.13
N HIS A 933 6.42 4.98 0.14
CA HIS A 933 7.33 5.98 0.70
C HIS A 933 8.78 5.46 0.65
N SER A 934 9.05 4.27 1.18
CA SER A 934 10.40 3.68 1.18
C SER A 934 10.91 3.44 -0.24
N LEU A 935 10.08 2.90 -1.16
CA LEU A 935 10.48 2.69 -2.55
C LEU A 935 10.80 4.00 -3.29
N ARG A 936 10.00 5.05 -3.07
CA ARG A 936 10.23 6.38 -3.65
C ARG A 936 11.48 7.04 -3.08
N ARG A 937 11.72 6.91 -1.77
CA ARG A 937 12.95 7.37 -1.09
C ARG A 937 14.19 6.70 -1.66
N LEU A 938 14.18 5.38 -1.82
CA LEU A 938 15.31 4.62 -2.36
C LEU A 938 15.58 4.96 -3.82
N ALA A 939 14.55 5.13 -4.65
CA ALA A 939 14.72 5.58 -6.03
C ALA A 939 15.35 6.98 -6.08
N LEU A 940 14.90 7.92 -5.24
CA LEU A 940 15.44 9.27 -5.19
C LEU A 940 16.92 9.27 -4.78
N LEU A 941 17.28 8.52 -3.73
CA LEU A 941 18.66 8.38 -3.26
C LEU A 941 19.57 7.66 -4.26
N GLY A 942 19.02 6.70 -5.00
CA GLY A 942 19.69 6.00 -6.08
C GLY A 942 19.65 6.72 -7.42
N ASN A 943 19.20 7.98 -7.47
CA ASN A 943 19.11 8.79 -8.68
C ASN A 943 18.33 8.12 -9.84
N GLY A 944 17.31 7.32 -9.52
CA GLY A 944 16.37 6.71 -10.45
C GLY A 944 14.94 7.26 -10.28
N THR A 945 13.94 6.49 -10.73
CA THR A 945 12.52 6.82 -10.56
C THR A 945 11.75 5.71 -9.87
N PHE A 946 10.64 6.08 -9.23
CA PHE A 946 9.66 5.17 -8.67
C PHE A 946 8.43 5.13 -9.56
N ASP A 947 7.99 3.93 -9.92
CA ASP A 947 6.77 3.68 -10.68
C ASP A 947 5.91 2.64 -9.93
N PHE A 948 4.63 2.93 -9.72
CA PHE A 948 3.70 2.02 -9.04
C PHE A 948 2.85 1.25 -10.07
N PHE A 949 2.86 -0.07 -9.97
CA PHE A 949 2.14 -0.99 -10.84
C PHE A 949 0.95 -1.59 -10.10
N ASP A 950 -0.16 -0.85 -10.14
CA ASP A 950 -1.42 -1.35 -9.57
C ASP A 950 -1.98 -2.46 -10.46
N ALA A 951 -2.32 -3.59 -9.83
CA ALA A 951 -3.03 -4.69 -10.48
C ALA A 951 -4.37 -4.23 -11.10
N LYS A 952 -4.94 -3.17 -10.51
CA LYS A 952 -6.17 -2.52 -10.96
C LYS A 952 -5.98 -1.79 -12.28
N THR A 953 -4.82 -1.19 -12.56
CA THR A 953 -4.56 -0.35 -13.75
C THR A 953 -3.61 -1.00 -14.76
N LYS A 954 -3.74 -2.32 -14.98
CA LYS A 954 -2.90 -3.08 -15.94
C LYS A 954 -2.84 -2.50 -17.36
N SER A 955 -3.87 -1.78 -17.79
CA SER A 955 -3.88 -1.11 -19.10
C SER A 955 -2.79 -0.03 -19.23
N LYS A 956 -2.37 0.61 -18.13
CA LYS A 956 -1.31 1.64 -18.11
C LYS A 956 0.10 1.07 -18.04
N TRP A 957 0.26 -0.21 -17.69
CA TRP A 957 1.58 -0.79 -17.44
C TRP A 957 2.49 -0.72 -18.66
N LYS A 958 1.95 -0.90 -19.86
CA LYS A 958 2.72 -0.83 -21.11
C LYS A 958 3.39 0.55 -21.28
N ASP A 959 2.63 1.61 -21.07
CA ASP A 959 3.12 2.99 -21.21
C ASP A 959 4.13 3.32 -20.10
N GLN A 960 3.88 2.88 -18.87
CA GLN A 960 4.81 3.02 -17.74
C GLN A 960 6.14 2.27 -17.97
N MET A 961 6.08 1.05 -18.52
CA MET A 961 7.26 0.26 -18.86
C MET A 961 8.11 0.92 -19.94
N GLN A 962 7.46 1.44 -20.98
CA GLN A 962 8.15 2.14 -22.06
C GLN A 962 8.79 3.45 -21.56
N SER A 963 8.13 4.17 -20.65
CA SER A 963 8.71 5.33 -19.95
C SER A 963 9.95 4.94 -19.14
N LEU A 964 9.86 3.85 -18.36
CA LEU A 964 10.98 3.34 -17.56
C LEU A 964 12.19 2.95 -18.44
N TYR A 965 11.96 2.30 -19.57
CA TYR A 965 13.02 1.92 -20.52
C TYR A 965 13.84 3.13 -21.01
N ILE A 966 13.15 4.20 -21.39
CA ILE A 966 13.78 5.40 -21.92
C ILE A 966 14.63 6.05 -20.84
N LYS A 967 14.12 6.13 -19.60
CA LYS A 967 14.89 6.65 -18.45
C LYS A 967 16.15 5.82 -18.17
N LEU A 968 16.06 4.49 -18.31
CA LEU A 968 17.19 3.58 -18.13
C LEU A 968 18.30 3.79 -19.17
N SER A 969 17.90 4.11 -20.41
CA SER A 969 18.81 4.23 -21.57
C SER A 969 19.38 5.64 -21.75
N ASN A 970 18.79 6.65 -21.10
CA ASN A 970 19.12 8.06 -21.33
C ASN A 970 20.04 8.67 -20.25
N ASN A 971 20.65 9.78 -20.63
CA ASN A 971 21.33 10.69 -19.71
C ASN A 971 20.32 11.41 -18.80
N ARG A 972 20.85 11.92 -17.68
CA ARG A 972 20.04 12.59 -16.66
C ARG A 972 20.78 13.77 -16.02
N CYS A 973 20.00 14.73 -15.54
CA CYS A 973 20.42 15.80 -14.67
C CYS A 973 20.07 15.41 -13.22
N THR A 974 21.06 15.46 -12.31
CA THR A 974 20.93 15.12 -10.88
C THR A 974 21.19 16.35 -10.01
N GLY A 975 20.81 16.28 -8.72
CA GLY A 975 21.02 17.41 -7.80
C GLY A 975 20.27 18.67 -8.23
N VAL A 976 19.09 18.50 -8.82
CA VAL A 976 18.32 19.62 -9.38
C VAL A 976 17.86 20.53 -8.26
N THR A 977 18.16 21.81 -8.38
CA THR A 977 17.72 22.87 -7.47
C THR A 977 17.06 24.00 -8.26
N LEU A 978 16.11 24.68 -7.64
CA LEU A 978 15.36 25.75 -8.25
C LEU A 978 15.37 26.98 -7.35
N LYS A 979 15.72 28.14 -7.93
CA LYS A 979 15.64 29.44 -7.27
C LYS A 979 14.65 30.34 -7.99
N TRP A 980 13.59 30.75 -7.29
CA TRP A 980 12.65 31.76 -7.78
C TRP A 980 13.18 33.17 -7.50
N THR A 981 13.03 34.09 -8.45
CA THR A 981 13.47 35.48 -8.32
C THR A 981 12.26 36.42 -8.32
N ARG A 982 12.15 37.23 -7.26
CA ARG A 982 11.06 38.18 -7.01
C ARG A 982 11.56 39.61 -7.16
N HIS A 983 10.67 40.52 -7.55
CA HIS A 983 11.00 41.94 -7.64
C HIS A 983 10.84 42.63 -6.28
N ASN A 984 11.93 43.18 -5.72
CA ASN A 984 11.95 44.07 -4.53
C ASN A 984 11.35 43.54 -3.21
N GLN A 985 11.46 42.25 -2.89
CA GLN A 985 11.04 41.69 -1.60
C GLN A 985 12.09 40.71 -1.03
N PRO A 986 12.16 40.52 0.30
CA PRO A 986 13.01 39.51 0.92
C PRO A 986 12.65 38.08 0.45
N ASP A 987 13.63 37.18 0.47
CA ASP A 987 13.48 35.77 0.12
C ASP A 987 12.63 35.03 1.18
N GLU A 988 11.30 35.20 1.15
CA GLU A 988 10.41 34.23 1.81
C GLU A 988 10.54 32.88 1.09
N GLU A 989 10.52 31.78 1.86
CA GLU A 989 10.57 30.44 1.26
C GLU A 989 9.39 30.25 0.27
N PRO A 990 9.68 29.87 -0.98
CA PRO A 990 8.66 29.66 -1.99
C PRO A 990 7.82 28.42 -1.64
N SER A 991 6.49 28.57 -1.55
CA SER A 991 5.59 27.43 -1.49
C SER A 991 5.51 26.78 -2.87
N GLN A 992 6.28 25.71 -3.07
CA GLN A 992 6.39 25.01 -4.34
C GLN A 992 6.18 23.49 -4.21
N ALA A 993 5.80 22.87 -5.32
CA ALA A 993 5.73 21.42 -5.48
C ALA A 993 6.28 21.01 -6.87
N PRO A 994 7.15 19.99 -6.98
CA PRO A 994 7.66 19.16 -5.89
C PRO A 994 8.59 19.91 -4.91
N ALA A 995 8.49 19.62 -3.61
CA ALA A 995 9.36 20.15 -2.57
C ALA A 995 10.81 19.63 -2.72
N LYS A 996 10.96 18.32 -3.00
CA LYS A 996 12.24 17.70 -3.40
C LYS A 996 12.20 17.40 -4.90
N LEU A 997 13.06 18.04 -5.67
CA LEU A 997 13.10 17.87 -7.12
C LEU A 997 13.76 16.53 -7.50
N PRO A 998 13.10 15.69 -8.32
CA PRO A 998 13.67 14.42 -8.78
C PRO A 998 14.76 14.64 -9.84
N PRO A 999 15.59 13.62 -10.12
CA PRO A 999 16.47 13.63 -11.29
C PRO A 999 15.64 13.73 -12.58
N ILE A 1000 16.15 14.47 -13.57
CA ILE A 1000 15.47 14.72 -14.84
C ILE A 1000 16.17 13.92 -15.93
N PHE A 1001 15.46 13.05 -16.63
CA PHE A 1001 15.99 12.24 -17.72
C PHE A 1001 15.81 12.95 -19.07
N SER A 1002 16.69 12.67 -20.04
CA SER A 1002 16.54 13.19 -21.41
C SER A 1002 15.18 12.81 -21.99
N HIS A 1003 14.51 13.76 -22.65
CA HIS A 1003 13.12 13.67 -23.13
C HIS A 1003 12.06 13.46 -22.03
N GLY A 1004 12.47 13.42 -20.76
CA GLY A 1004 11.56 13.55 -19.63
C GLY A 1004 11.13 15.00 -19.42
N ARG A 1005 10.15 15.20 -18.55
CA ARG A 1005 9.74 16.54 -18.12
C ARG A 1005 9.79 16.69 -16.61
N LEU A 1006 10.04 17.91 -16.18
CA LEU A 1006 9.79 18.39 -14.84
C LEU A 1006 8.82 19.57 -14.93
N ILE A 1007 7.69 19.46 -14.23
CA ILE A 1007 6.76 20.58 -14.02
C ILE A 1007 6.83 20.95 -12.55
N VAL A 1008 7.16 22.21 -12.27
CA VAL A 1008 7.20 22.76 -10.91
C VAL A 1008 6.13 23.83 -10.79
N TYR A 1009 5.27 23.69 -9.81
CA TYR A 1009 4.25 24.68 -9.47
C TYR A 1009 4.65 25.43 -8.21
N GLY A 1010 4.24 26.69 -8.08
CA GLY A 1010 4.43 27.42 -6.83
C GLY A 1010 3.58 28.67 -6.70
N PHE A 1011 3.21 29.00 -5.47
CA PHE A 1011 2.60 30.29 -5.13
C PHE A 1011 3.71 31.31 -4.89
N ILE A 1012 4.09 32.02 -5.96
CA ILE A 1012 5.22 32.96 -5.96
C ILE A 1012 4.70 34.33 -6.35
N ARG A 1013 4.53 35.21 -5.37
CA ARG A 1013 4.13 36.60 -5.61
C ARG A 1013 5.23 37.37 -6.33
N HIS A 1014 4.83 38.13 -7.35
CA HIS A 1014 5.70 39.01 -8.14
C HIS A 1014 6.90 38.26 -8.74
N CYS A 1015 6.67 37.02 -9.18
CA CYS A 1015 7.68 36.21 -9.83
C CYS A 1015 8.06 36.81 -11.19
N THR A 1016 9.36 36.96 -11.43
CA THR A 1016 9.87 37.47 -12.71
C THR A 1016 10.72 36.45 -13.44
N GLN A 1017 11.52 35.67 -12.69
CA GLN A 1017 12.46 34.71 -13.24
C GLN A 1017 12.58 33.49 -12.32
N ALA A 1018 12.98 32.35 -12.90
CA ALA A 1018 13.36 31.15 -12.17
C ALA A 1018 14.69 30.61 -12.72
N THR A 1019 15.59 30.21 -11.83
CA THR A 1019 16.90 29.67 -12.19
C THR A 1019 17.00 28.23 -11.74
N LEU A 1020 17.19 27.31 -12.69
CA LEU A 1020 17.36 25.89 -12.44
C LEU A 1020 18.84 25.52 -12.52
N LYS A 1021 19.35 24.80 -11.52
CA LYS A 1021 20.72 24.29 -11.46
C LYS A 1021 20.72 22.77 -11.30
N GLY A 1022 21.71 22.09 -11.84
CA GLY A 1022 21.91 20.66 -11.64
C GLY A 1022 23.19 20.14 -12.28
N LEU A 1023 23.41 18.83 -12.19
CA LEU A 1023 24.63 18.15 -12.64
C LEU A 1023 24.31 17.14 -13.75
N ILE A 1024 24.94 17.30 -14.92
CA ILE A 1024 24.89 16.35 -16.05
C ILE A 1024 26.29 15.80 -16.25
N GLU A 1025 26.48 14.48 -16.11
CA GLU A 1025 27.81 13.85 -16.19
C GLU A 1025 28.88 14.56 -15.35
N ASP A 1026 28.51 14.93 -14.11
CA ASP A 1026 29.35 15.68 -13.16
C ASP A 1026 29.75 17.10 -13.61
N LYS A 1027 29.13 17.64 -14.66
CA LYS A 1027 29.26 19.05 -15.07
C LYS A 1027 28.04 19.85 -14.60
N GLU A 1028 28.28 21.03 -14.06
CA GLU A 1028 27.22 21.95 -13.66
C GLU A 1028 26.48 22.51 -14.89
N MET A 1029 25.16 22.49 -14.80
CA MET A 1029 24.24 23.14 -15.73
C MET A 1029 23.45 24.19 -14.95
N GLU A 1030 23.38 25.39 -15.49
CA GLU A 1030 22.52 26.47 -15.00
C GLU A 1030 21.66 26.96 -16.16
N THR A 1031 20.36 27.14 -15.92
CA THR A 1031 19.44 27.68 -16.92
C THR A 1031 18.43 28.61 -16.27
N MET A 1032 18.38 29.83 -16.77
CA MET A 1032 17.45 30.87 -16.32
C MET A 1032 16.25 30.93 -17.25
N VAL A 1033 15.06 31.10 -16.67
CA VAL A 1033 13.79 31.23 -17.38
C VAL A 1033 13.08 32.49 -16.93
N SER A 1034 12.65 33.33 -17.88
CA SER A 1034 11.85 34.54 -17.64
C SER A 1034 10.47 34.41 -18.26
N THR A 1035 9.44 34.99 -17.63
CA THR A 1035 8.09 35.02 -18.20
C THR A 1035 7.92 36.12 -19.23
N THR A 1036 7.37 35.79 -20.39
CA THR A 1036 6.93 36.78 -21.40
C THR A 1036 5.49 37.26 -21.14
N GLU A 1037 5.07 38.41 -21.70
CA GLU A 1037 3.68 38.89 -21.55
C GLU A 1037 2.64 37.88 -22.06
N LEU A 1038 2.97 37.08 -23.07
CA LEU A 1038 2.08 36.03 -23.60
C LEU A 1038 1.87 34.84 -22.63
N GLN A 1039 2.78 34.67 -21.67
CA GLN A 1039 2.74 33.62 -20.66
C GLN A 1039 2.18 34.11 -19.32
N LYS A 1040 1.76 35.39 -19.25
CA LYS A 1040 1.01 35.96 -18.14
C LYS A 1040 -0.47 35.81 -18.41
N THR A 1041 -1.17 35.08 -17.54
CA THR A 1041 -2.61 34.82 -17.68
C THR A 1041 -3.37 35.35 -16.47
N THR A 1042 -4.69 35.44 -16.58
CA THR A 1042 -5.59 35.76 -15.46
C THR A 1042 -6.62 34.67 -15.36
N GLY A 1043 -6.76 34.07 -14.17
CA GLY A 1043 -7.60 32.89 -13.97
C GLY A 1043 -7.33 32.17 -12.66
N THR A 1044 -7.84 30.95 -12.56
CA THR A 1044 -7.67 30.08 -11.38
C THR A 1044 -7.15 28.68 -11.75
N MET A 1045 -6.75 28.46 -13.01
CA MET A 1045 -6.33 27.15 -13.50
C MET A 1045 -4.97 26.75 -12.89
N LEU A 1046 -3.96 27.62 -12.98
CA LEU A 1046 -2.65 27.35 -12.37
C LEU A 1046 -2.71 27.39 -10.85
N HIS A 1047 -3.58 28.21 -10.26
CA HIS A 1047 -3.80 28.21 -8.81
C HIS A 1047 -4.29 26.85 -8.30
N LYS A 1048 -5.30 26.29 -8.98
CA LYS A 1048 -5.84 24.97 -8.64
C LYS A 1048 -4.84 23.84 -8.90
N LEU A 1049 -4.05 23.91 -9.97
CA LEU A 1049 -2.97 22.95 -10.22
C LEU A 1049 -1.84 23.05 -9.19
N THR A 1050 -1.49 24.27 -8.78
CA THR A 1050 -0.50 24.52 -7.72
C THR A 1050 -0.97 23.93 -6.39
N ALA A 1051 -2.23 24.19 -6.01
CA ALA A 1051 -2.84 23.58 -4.85
C ALA A 1051 -2.88 22.04 -4.94
N ARG A 1052 -3.26 21.47 -6.10
CA ARG A 1052 -3.23 20.01 -6.30
C ARG A 1052 -1.82 19.45 -6.18
N ALA A 1053 -0.81 20.13 -6.72
CA ALA A 1053 0.58 19.70 -6.65
C ALA A 1053 1.10 19.68 -5.19
N LEU A 1054 0.77 20.70 -4.39
CA LEU A 1054 1.10 20.73 -2.95
C LEU A 1054 0.36 19.64 -2.16
N ILE A 1055 -0.91 19.39 -2.47
CA ILE A 1055 -1.68 18.27 -1.89
C ILE A 1055 -1.05 16.93 -2.28
N ARG A 1056 -0.61 16.77 -3.53
CA ARG A 1056 0.07 15.55 -4.00
C ARG A 1056 1.41 15.36 -3.28
N ASP A 1057 2.17 16.42 -3.04
CA ASP A 1057 3.40 16.34 -2.23
C ASP A 1057 3.12 15.91 -0.78
N TYR A 1058 1.97 16.26 -0.22
CA TYR A 1058 1.53 15.70 1.06
C TYR A 1058 1.12 14.22 0.96
N GLU A 1059 0.33 13.86 -0.07
CA GLU A 1059 -0.22 12.50 -0.24
C GLU A 1059 0.88 11.49 -0.58
N ASP A 1060 1.80 11.87 -1.46
CA ASP A 1060 2.80 11.02 -2.11
C ASP A 1060 4.25 11.45 -1.85
N GLY A 1061 4.51 12.68 -1.41
CA GLY A 1061 5.86 13.20 -1.26
C GLY A 1061 6.62 12.66 -0.04
N ILE A 1062 7.88 13.07 0.05
CA ILE A 1062 8.78 12.79 1.16
C ILE A 1062 8.89 14.09 1.98
N LEU A 1063 8.07 14.23 3.02
CA LEU A 1063 8.08 15.40 3.90
C LEU A 1063 9.27 15.37 4.86
N HIS A 1064 9.70 14.17 5.28
CA HIS A 1064 10.88 13.96 6.10
C HIS A 1064 11.67 12.71 5.64
N GLU A 1065 12.95 12.60 6.02
CA GLU A 1065 13.75 11.41 5.68
C GLU A 1065 13.31 10.17 6.47
N GLU A 1066 13.01 10.30 7.76
CA GLU A 1066 12.54 9.21 8.61
C GLU A 1066 11.01 9.01 8.52
N GLU A 1067 10.56 7.76 8.63
CA GLU A 1067 9.16 7.33 8.43
C GLU A 1067 8.21 7.92 9.49
N ASP A 1068 8.59 7.89 10.76
CA ASP A 1068 7.80 8.40 11.89
C ASP A 1068 7.61 9.91 11.84
N GLU A 1069 8.68 10.69 11.64
CA GLU A 1069 8.57 12.13 11.42
C GLU A 1069 7.79 12.47 10.14
N ASN A 1070 7.92 11.67 9.08
CA ASN A 1070 7.14 11.90 7.86
C ASN A 1070 5.63 11.76 8.13
N GLU A 1071 5.23 10.73 8.87
CA GLU A 1071 3.82 10.54 9.27
C GLU A 1071 3.35 11.60 10.28
N MET A 1072 4.20 12.04 11.21
CA MET A 1072 3.90 13.18 12.08
C MET A 1072 3.67 14.46 11.27
N GLN A 1073 4.57 14.79 10.33
CA GLN A 1073 4.44 15.98 9.47
C GLN A 1073 3.16 15.94 8.63
N LYS A 1074 2.77 14.75 8.16
CA LYS A 1074 1.45 14.58 7.53
C LYS A 1074 0.32 14.90 8.52
N GLN A 1075 0.33 14.36 9.72
CA GLN A 1075 -0.75 14.66 10.66
C GLN A 1075 -0.83 16.15 11.03
N LEU A 1076 0.31 16.83 11.21
CA LEU A 1076 0.37 18.28 11.47
C LEU A 1076 -0.22 19.10 10.31
N ARG A 1077 0.12 18.75 9.06
CA ARG A 1077 -0.31 19.49 7.86
C ARG A 1077 -1.70 19.08 7.36
N LYS A 1078 -2.33 18.05 7.93
CA LYS A 1078 -3.63 17.53 7.46
C LYS A 1078 -4.73 18.60 7.43
N SER A 1079 -4.79 19.47 8.45
CA SER A 1079 -5.76 20.57 8.51
C SER A 1079 -5.51 21.62 7.43
N GLU A 1080 -4.23 21.96 7.17
CA GLU A 1080 -3.81 22.85 6.10
C GLU A 1080 -4.22 22.30 4.72
N ILE A 1081 -4.04 21.00 4.50
CA ILE A 1081 -4.45 20.31 3.26
C ILE A 1081 -5.96 20.33 3.07
N ILE A 1082 -6.75 20.10 4.13
CA ILE A 1082 -8.22 20.20 4.08
C ILE A 1082 -8.63 21.64 3.75
N ASN A 1083 -7.98 22.64 4.36
CA ASN A 1083 -8.26 24.05 4.08
C ASN A 1083 -7.90 24.44 2.65
N LEU A 1084 -6.74 24.03 2.15
CA LEU A 1084 -6.29 24.24 0.78
C LEU A 1084 -7.24 23.59 -0.22
N SER A 1085 -7.69 22.36 0.07
CA SER A 1085 -8.71 21.66 -0.70
C SER A 1085 -10.04 22.41 -0.76
N LYS A 1086 -10.52 22.95 0.36
CA LYS A 1086 -11.75 23.74 0.41
C LYS A 1086 -11.60 25.07 -0.33
N GLU A 1087 -10.50 25.78 -0.11
CA GLU A 1087 -10.23 27.09 -0.74
C GLU A 1087 -10.24 27.01 -2.27
N TYR A 1088 -9.57 26.00 -2.82
CA TYR A 1088 -9.47 25.81 -4.28
C TYR A 1088 -10.53 24.86 -4.86
N SER A 1089 -11.45 24.38 -4.00
CA SER A 1089 -12.52 23.44 -4.32
C SER A 1089 -12.02 22.16 -5.00
N ILE A 1090 -10.98 21.52 -4.45
CA ILE A 1090 -10.35 20.30 -5.00
C ILE A 1090 -10.76 19.09 -4.16
N VAL A 1091 -11.24 18.01 -4.79
CA VAL A 1091 -11.49 16.73 -4.08
C VAL A 1091 -10.17 16.06 -3.73
N THR A 1092 -10.05 15.55 -2.50
CA THR A 1092 -8.88 14.85 -1.98
C THR A 1092 -9.30 13.55 -1.27
N GLN A 1093 -8.35 12.79 -0.74
CA GLN A 1093 -8.68 11.67 0.15
C GLN A 1093 -9.45 12.08 1.43
N PHE A 1094 -9.37 13.36 1.84
CA PHE A 1094 -10.00 13.89 3.06
C PHE A 1094 -11.26 14.72 2.81
N THR A 1095 -11.58 15.04 1.56
CA THR A 1095 -12.67 15.97 1.20
C THR A 1095 -13.50 15.44 0.04
N SER A 1096 -14.77 15.84 -0.02
CA SER A 1096 -15.74 15.38 -1.00
C SER A 1096 -16.64 16.54 -1.44
N PHE A 1097 -17.10 16.51 -2.69
CA PHE A 1097 -18.19 17.40 -3.12
C PHE A 1097 -19.53 16.84 -2.64
N ILE A 1098 -20.37 17.70 -2.05
CA ILE A 1098 -21.76 17.38 -1.72
C ILE A 1098 -22.70 18.46 -2.27
N ALA A 1099 -23.75 18.03 -2.94
CA ALA A 1099 -24.81 18.89 -3.47
C ALA A 1099 -26.17 18.33 -3.04
N VAL A 1100 -27.06 19.17 -2.49
CA VAL A 1100 -28.38 18.74 -2.00
C VAL A 1100 -29.49 19.52 -2.70
N GLU A 1101 -30.37 18.79 -3.39
CA GLU A 1101 -31.59 19.30 -3.98
C GLU A 1101 -32.75 19.21 -2.97
N LYS A 1102 -33.04 20.32 -2.28
CA LYS A 1102 -34.20 20.37 -1.37
C LYS A 1102 -35.50 20.24 -2.17
N ARG A 1103 -36.33 19.29 -1.76
CA ARG A 1103 -37.66 19.02 -2.33
C ARG A 1103 -38.72 19.33 -1.27
N VAL A 1104 -39.71 20.15 -1.63
CA VAL A 1104 -40.86 20.40 -0.77
C VAL A 1104 -41.75 19.16 -0.83
N ARG A 1105 -42.07 18.56 0.33
CA ARG A 1105 -43.08 17.51 0.40
C ARG A 1105 -44.43 18.13 0.05
N SER A 1106 -44.99 17.79 -1.10
CA SER A 1106 -46.44 17.86 -1.28
C SER A 1106 -47.05 16.87 -0.29
N ASN A 1107 -47.69 17.39 0.77
CA ASN A 1107 -48.22 16.64 1.92
C ASN A 1107 -49.43 15.75 1.58
N LEU A 1108 -49.32 14.87 0.58
CA LEU A 1108 -50.40 13.95 0.19
C LEU A 1108 -50.03 12.47 0.36
N ARG A 1109 -48.92 12.14 1.06
CA ARG A 1109 -48.47 10.75 1.26
C ARG A 1109 -48.26 10.33 2.71
N CYS A 1110 -48.91 10.98 3.68
CA CYS A 1110 -48.92 10.50 5.06
C CYS A 1110 -50.33 10.03 5.43
N CYS A 1111 -50.52 8.71 5.53
CA CYS A 1111 -51.77 8.12 6.02
C CYS A 1111 -52.03 8.45 7.50
N SER A 1112 -51.06 9.05 8.21
CA SER A 1112 -51.25 9.54 9.59
C SER A 1112 -52.10 10.80 9.69
N CYS A 1113 -52.40 11.49 8.57
CA CYS A 1113 -53.22 12.71 8.57
C CYS A 1113 -54.74 12.42 8.58
N ILE A 1114 -55.16 11.16 8.34
CA ILE A 1114 -56.56 10.78 8.10
C ILE A 1114 -57.21 10.12 9.35
N ALA A 1115 -56.55 10.09 10.51
CA ALA A 1115 -57.12 9.59 11.77
C ALA A 1115 -56.83 10.54 12.94
N PRO A 1116 -57.61 10.55 14.05
CA PRO A 1116 -59.06 10.46 14.22
C PRO A 1116 -59.59 11.59 15.13
N GLU A 1117 -58.93 12.76 15.21
CA GLU A 1117 -59.40 13.84 16.11
C GLU A 1117 -60.70 14.51 15.64
N SER A 1118 -61.11 14.29 14.39
CA SER A 1118 -62.38 14.78 13.82
C SER A 1118 -63.41 13.69 13.49
N PHE A 1119 -63.12 12.41 13.81
CA PHE A 1119 -64.01 11.27 13.53
C PHE A 1119 -64.92 11.00 14.74
N LEU A 1120 -65.81 11.94 15.05
CA LEU A 1120 -66.89 11.73 16.02
C LEU A 1120 -68.10 11.16 15.28
N GLU A 1121 -68.67 10.06 15.78
CA GLU A 1121 -69.91 9.44 15.29
C GLU A 1121 -69.90 8.88 13.86
N GLY A 1122 -68.73 8.53 13.32
CA GLY A 1122 -68.66 7.73 12.10
C GLY A 1122 -68.66 8.52 10.79
N PHE A 1123 -68.39 9.83 10.78
CA PHE A 1123 -68.30 10.63 9.55
C PHE A 1123 -67.28 11.78 9.70
N TRP A 1124 -66.95 12.45 8.59
CA TRP A 1124 -66.06 13.63 8.59
C TRP A 1124 -66.85 14.92 8.39
N MET A 1125 -66.38 15.99 9.01
CA MET A 1125 -66.90 17.35 8.81
C MET A 1125 -65.99 18.15 7.89
N LEU A 1126 -66.61 19.00 7.07
CA LEU A 1126 -65.91 19.86 6.11
C LEU A 1126 -65.29 21.06 6.84
N THR A 1127 -64.13 20.86 7.48
CA THR A 1127 -63.39 21.92 8.19
C THR A 1127 -62.27 22.53 7.33
N PRO A 1128 -61.80 23.75 7.62
CA PRO A 1128 -60.66 24.34 6.93
C PRO A 1128 -59.38 23.49 6.99
N GLU A 1129 -59.16 22.76 8.09
CA GLU A 1129 -58.02 21.84 8.25
C GLU A 1129 -58.13 20.65 7.28
N LEU A 1130 -59.32 20.05 7.17
CA LEU A 1130 -59.56 18.99 6.20
C LEU A 1130 -59.45 19.52 4.76
N GLY A 1131 -59.90 20.75 4.52
CA GLY A 1131 -59.73 21.46 3.26
C GLY A 1131 -58.27 21.60 2.83
N LYS A 1132 -57.38 21.95 3.76
CA LYS A 1132 -55.93 22.01 3.49
C LYS A 1132 -55.34 20.64 3.13
N ILE A 1133 -55.80 19.58 3.79
CA ILE A 1133 -55.34 18.21 3.51
C ILE A 1133 -55.79 17.76 2.10
N LEU A 1134 -57.03 18.08 1.72
CA LEU A 1134 -57.61 17.69 0.44
C LEU A 1134 -57.35 18.70 -0.70
N GLU A 1135 -56.63 19.79 -0.43
CA GLU A 1135 -56.42 20.93 -1.34
C GLU A 1135 -57.71 21.58 -1.87
N ILE A 1136 -58.73 21.68 -1.02
CA ILE A 1136 -60.04 22.29 -1.34
C ILE A 1136 -60.25 23.55 -0.49
N ASN A 1137 -60.64 24.65 -1.13
CA ASN A 1137 -61.04 25.89 -0.46
C ASN A 1137 -62.43 25.72 0.20
N VAL A 1138 -62.43 25.17 1.42
CA VAL A 1138 -63.64 24.85 2.18
C VAL A 1138 -64.51 26.07 2.46
N PRO A 1139 -63.99 27.24 2.91
CA PRO A 1139 -64.81 28.44 3.10
C PRO A 1139 -65.54 28.87 1.82
N PHE A 1140 -64.88 28.83 0.66
CA PHE A 1140 -65.55 29.12 -0.61
C PHE A 1140 -66.64 28.08 -0.91
N LEU A 1141 -66.34 26.78 -0.76
CA LEU A 1141 -67.29 25.71 -1.03
C LEU A 1141 -68.55 25.82 -0.14
N THR A 1142 -68.40 26.06 1.16
CA THR A 1142 -69.52 26.06 2.11
C THR A 1142 -70.24 27.40 2.21
N GLU A 1143 -69.52 28.52 2.26
CA GLU A 1143 -70.08 29.84 2.56
C GLU A 1143 -70.44 30.63 1.30
N VAL A 1144 -69.87 30.28 0.15
CA VAL A 1144 -70.14 30.97 -1.12
C VAL A 1144 -70.92 30.07 -2.06
N PHE A 1145 -70.35 28.93 -2.46
CA PHE A 1145 -70.94 28.08 -3.49
C PHE A 1145 -72.23 27.40 -3.00
N LEU A 1146 -72.18 26.62 -1.92
CA LEU A 1146 -73.34 25.88 -1.42
C LEU A 1146 -74.44 26.81 -0.89
N MET A 1147 -74.08 27.96 -0.31
CA MET A 1147 -75.04 29.00 0.11
C MET A 1147 -75.81 29.56 -1.10
N LYS A 1148 -75.11 29.92 -2.19
CA LYS A 1148 -75.73 30.38 -3.45
C LYS A 1148 -76.66 29.32 -4.07
N LYS A 1149 -76.34 28.03 -3.88
CA LYS A 1149 -77.14 26.88 -4.35
C LYS A 1149 -78.29 26.50 -3.42
N GLY A 1150 -78.57 27.30 -2.38
CA GLY A 1150 -79.75 27.16 -1.54
C GLY A 1150 -79.61 26.15 -0.40
N ILE A 1151 -78.38 25.74 0.00
CA ILE A 1151 -78.20 24.79 1.11
C ILE A 1151 -78.81 25.28 2.44
N VAL A 1152 -78.98 26.60 2.60
CA VAL A 1152 -79.59 27.23 3.78
C VAL A 1152 -81.05 26.82 3.98
N SER A 1153 -81.79 26.51 2.90
CA SER A 1153 -83.19 26.11 2.98
C SER A 1153 -83.38 24.75 3.67
N LEU A 1154 -82.31 24.00 3.91
CA LEU A 1154 -82.32 22.71 4.60
C LEU A 1154 -82.30 22.84 6.14
N GLY A 1155 -82.12 24.05 6.67
CA GLY A 1155 -82.10 24.29 8.12
C GLY A 1155 -81.06 23.43 8.84
N LYS A 1156 -81.51 22.58 9.77
CA LYS A 1156 -80.64 21.64 10.50
C LYS A 1156 -79.95 20.61 9.59
N GLY A 1157 -80.52 20.30 8.42
CA GLY A 1157 -79.95 19.37 7.44
C GLY A 1157 -78.72 19.89 6.69
N LYS A 1158 -78.39 21.19 6.80
CA LYS A 1158 -77.17 21.77 6.22
C LYS A 1158 -75.90 21.07 6.75
N ALA A 1159 -75.86 20.79 8.06
CA ALA A 1159 -74.71 20.13 8.68
C ALA A 1159 -74.53 18.70 8.15
N ASP A 1160 -75.62 17.94 8.03
CA ASP A 1160 -75.62 16.57 7.54
C ASP A 1160 -75.11 16.50 6.08
N VAL A 1161 -75.56 17.40 5.22
CA VAL A 1161 -75.13 17.44 3.81
C VAL A 1161 -73.67 17.89 3.67
N CYS A 1162 -73.19 18.83 4.48
CA CYS A 1162 -71.77 19.19 4.51
C CYS A 1162 -70.89 18.03 5.01
N GLY A 1163 -71.36 17.29 6.02
CA GLY A 1163 -70.68 16.08 6.50
C GLY A 1163 -70.67 14.95 5.46
N LEU A 1164 -71.75 14.81 4.68
CA LEU A 1164 -71.83 13.88 3.55
C LEU A 1164 -70.77 14.20 2.47
N ILE A 1165 -70.64 15.47 2.09
CA ILE A 1165 -69.65 15.91 1.11
C ILE A 1165 -68.21 15.61 1.60
N ALA A 1166 -67.89 15.98 2.84
CA ALA A 1166 -66.58 15.72 3.43
C ALA A 1166 -66.25 14.21 3.48
N THR A 1167 -67.21 13.40 3.95
CA THR A 1167 -67.05 11.96 4.07
C THR A 1167 -66.81 11.30 2.70
N LEU A 1168 -67.57 11.70 1.68
CA LEU A 1168 -67.40 11.17 0.34
C LEU A 1168 -66.07 11.60 -0.32
N LEU A 1169 -65.60 12.82 -0.05
CA LEU A 1169 -64.28 13.27 -0.52
C LEU A 1169 -63.15 12.44 0.12
N VAL A 1170 -63.22 12.18 1.43
CA VAL A 1170 -62.22 11.36 2.12
C VAL A 1170 -62.25 9.91 1.61
N LEU A 1171 -63.43 9.31 1.47
CA LEU A 1171 -63.57 7.95 0.94
C LEU A 1171 -63.07 7.85 -0.51
N GLN A 1172 -63.34 8.85 -1.34
CA GLN A 1172 -62.86 8.89 -2.72
C GLN A 1172 -61.34 9.08 -2.79
N ALA A 1173 -60.75 9.90 -1.91
CA ALA A 1173 -59.31 10.05 -1.80
C ALA A 1173 -58.64 8.74 -1.38
N ILE A 1174 -59.20 8.02 -0.39
CA ILE A 1174 -58.72 6.68 0.03
C ILE A 1174 -58.76 5.70 -1.15
N ARG A 1175 -59.88 5.67 -1.88
CA ARG A 1175 -60.09 4.79 -3.04
C ARG A 1175 -59.14 5.08 -4.20
N LEU A 1176 -58.92 6.35 -4.57
CA LEU A 1176 -58.14 6.71 -5.75
C LEU A 1176 -56.63 6.74 -5.52
N HIS A 1177 -56.19 7.15 -4.33
CA HIS A 1177 -54.76 7.15 -3.99
C HIS A 1177 -54.26 5.81 -3.44
N ASN A 1178 -55.15 4.82 -3.29
CA ASN A 1178 -54.86 3.49 -2.76
C ASN A 1178 -54.16 3.54 -1.37
N LEU A 1179 -54.62 4.46 -0.50
CA LEU A 1179 -53.95 4.83 0.76
C LEU A 1179 -53.97 3.71 1.82
N LEU A 1180 -54.87 2.72 1.66
CA LEU A 1180 -55.04 1.57 2.56
C LEU A 1180 -55.07 0.29 1.71
N HIS A 1181 -53.90 -0.35 1.56
CA HIS A 1181 -53.65 -1.49 0.67
C HIS A 1181 -54.54 -2.75 0.90
N SER A 1182 -55.40 -2.77 1.92
CA SER A 1182 -56.24 -3.92 2.31
C SER A 1182 -57.76 -3.67 2.19
N ILE A 1183 -58.19 -2.48 1.73
CA ILE A 1183 -59.62 -2.11 1.65
C ILE A 1183 -59.98 -1.81 0.20
N ASN A 1184 -60.85 -2.64 -0.38
CA ASN A 1184 -61.29 -2.51 -1.76
C ASN A 1184 -62.74 -1.96 -1.82
N PHE A 1185 -62.96 -0.96 -2.66
CA PHE A 1185 -64.27 -0.36 -2.89
C PHE A 1185 -64.90 -0.92 -4.17
N LYS A 1186 -66.08 -1.56 -4.06
CA LYS A 1186 -66.93 -1.91 -5.20
C LYS A 1186 -67.59 -0.68 -5.81
N SER A 1187 -67.96 0.29 -4.98
CA SER A 1187 -68.33 1.66 -5.35
C SER A 1187 -67.99 2.61 -4.19
N LEU A 1188 -68.07 3.94 -4.40
CA LEU A 1188 -67.78 4.92 -3.34
C LEU A 1188 -68.60 4.70 -2.05
N LEU A 1189 -69.79 4.13 -2.19
CA LEU A 1189 -70.68 3.78 -1.07
C LEU A 1189 -70.75 2.28 -0.81
N LYS A 1190 -69.87 1.41 -1.33
CA LYS A 1190 -69.91 -0.05 -1.08
C LYS A 1190 -68.53 -0.68 -1.11
N LEU A 1191 -68.16 -1.36 -0.03
CA LEU A 1191 -66.93 -2.17 0.06
C LEU A 1191 -67.11 -3.52 -0.64
N ASP A 1192 -65.99 -4.10 -1.06
CA ASP A 1192 -65.92 -5.46 -1.59
C ASP A 1192 -65.86 -6.50 -0.46
N GLU A 1193 -66.51 -7.65 -0.66
CA GLU A 1193 -66.65 -8.73 0.35
C GLU A 1193 -65.31 -9.39 0.71
N SER A 1194 -64.28 -9.19 -0.13
CA SER A 1194 -62.92 -9.71 0.04
C SER A 1194 -61.98 -8.82 0.90
N SER A 1195 -62.48 -7.70 1.42
CA SER A 1195 -61.68 -6.72 2.17
C SER A 1195 -61.26 -7.28 3.55
N GLY A 1196 -59.96 -7.42 3.80
CA GLY A 1196 -59.41 -8.06 5.00
C GLY A 1196 -59.56 -7.26 6.31
N THR A 1197 -59.22 -7.88 7.44
CA THR A 1197 -59.31 -7.31 8.81
C THR A 1197 -58.24 -6.25 9.08
N SER A 1198 -58.38 -5.08 8.46
CA SER A 1198 -57.62 -3.87 8.79
C SER A 1198 -58.17 -3.20 10.06
N GLU A 1199 -57.31 -2.63 10.91
CA GLU A 1199 -57.72 -1.86 12.09
C GLU A 1199 -58.67 -0.69 11.75
N TYR A 1200 -58.59 -0.16 10.52
CA TYR A 1200 -59.43 0.93 10.02
C TYR A 1200 -60.70 0.47 9.29
N TYR A 1201 -60.86 -0.84 9.05
CA TYR A 1201 -61.98 -1.39 8.27
C TYR A 1201 -63.33 -1.02 8.90
N GLN A 1202 -63.46 -1.17 10.22
CA GLN A 1202 -64.71 -0.87 10.92
C GLN A 1202 -65.09 0.61 10.83
N ASN A 1203 -64.10 1.51 10.86
CA ASN A 1203 -64.33 2.95 10.76
C ASN A 1203 -64.81 3.34 9.35
N ILE A 1204 -64.20 2.78 8.31
CA ILE A 1204 -64.63 3.00 6.93
C ILE A 1204 -66.00 2.39 6.66
N GLU A 1205 -66.27 1.20 7.20
CA GLU A 1205 -67.59 0.57 7.09
C GLU A 1205 -68.68 1.42 7.76
N ASN A 1206 -68.39 1.97 8.95
CA ASN A 1206 -69.30 2.87 9.67
C ASN A 1206 -69.54 4.17 8.89
N ALA A 1207 -68.50 4.75 8.28
CA ALA A 1207 -68.62 5.94 7.44
C ALA A 1207 -69.44 5.72 6.18
N ILE A 1208 -69.30 4.55 5.55
CA ILE A 1208 -70.12 4.19 4.41
C ILE A 1208 -71.58 3.96 4.84
N LYS A 1209 -71.82 3.30 5.98
CA LYS A 1209 -73.18 3.12 6.53
C LYS A 1209 -73.84 4.48 6.83
N TRP A 1210 -73.09 5.41 7.42
CA TRP A 1210 -73.57 6.77 7.70
C TRP A 1210 -73.85 7.55 6.41
N ALA A 1211 -72.92 7.55 5.45
CA ALA A 1211 -73.08 8.27 4.19
C ALA A 1211 -74.30 7.77 3.39
N ARG A 1212 -74.54 6.44 3.36
CA ARG A 1212 -75.76 5.87 2.75
C ARG A 1212 -77.04 6.35 3.43
N LYS A 1213 -77.06 6.39 4.76
CA LYS A 1213 -78.23 6.84 5.53
C LYS A 1213 -78.56 8.30 5.23
N VAL A 1214 -77.55 9.17 5.19
CA VAL A 1214 -77.73 10.61 4.92
C VAL A 1214 -78.11 10.85 3.46
N GLU A 1215 -77.50 10.14 2.50
CA GLU A 1215 -77.89 10.20 1.09
C GLU A 1215 -79.36 9.78 0.89
N GLN A 1216 -79.83 8.75 1.60
CA GLN A 1216 -81.24 8.32 1.56
C GLN A 1216 -82.20 9.36 2.17
N GLN A 1217 -81.76 10.13 3.16
CA GLN A 1217 -82.55 11.23 3.74
C GLN A 1217 -82.65 12.44 2.78
N TYR A 1218 -81.64 12.65 1.94
CA TYR A 1218 -81.59 13.74 0.96
C TYR A 1218 -81.30 13.21 -0.47
N PRO A 1219 -82.20 12.43 -1.07
CA PRO A 1219 -81.96 11.81 -2.36
C PRO A 1219 -81.81 12.86 -3.47
N GLY A 1220 -80.81 12.67 -4.33
CA GLY A 1220 -80.52 13.58 -5.44
C GLY A 1220 -79.97 14.95 -5.01
N VAL A 1221 -79.52 15.11 -3.75
CA VAL A 1221 -78.99 16.40 -3.25
C VAL A 1221 -77.77 16.90 -4.05
N CYS A 1222 -76.94 15.98 -4.58
CA CYS A 1222 -75.82 16.30 -5.47
C CYS A 1222 -76.28 17.08 -6.72
N VAL A 1223 -77.36 16.63 -7.36
CA VAL A 1223 -77.95 17.27 -8.54
C VAL A 1223 -78.72 18.53 -8.15
N ARG A 1224 -79.47 18.49 -7.04
CA ARG A 1224 -80.26 19.64 -6.56
C ARG A 1224 -79.41 20.85 -6.16
N LEU A 1225 -78.24 20.62 -5.57
CA LEU A 1225 -77.27 21.68 -5.26
C LEU A 1225 -76.37 22.04 -6.45
N GLY A 1226 -76.60 21.44 -7.62
CA GLY A 1226 -75.86 21.72 -8.84
C GLY A 1226 -74.36 21.38 -8.73
N LEU A 1227 -74.00 20.36 -7.94
CA LEU A 1227 -72.61 19.92 -7.77
C LEU A 1227 -72.14 19.08 -8.96
N GLY A 1228 -73.01 18.22 -9.50
CA GLY A 1228 -72.76 17.41 -10.69
C GLY A 1228 -73.75 16.27 -10.85
N LYS A 1229 -73.47 15.33 -11.77
CA LYS A 1229 -74.39 14.24 -12.14
C LYS A 1229 -74.50 13.17 -11.06
N ASP A 1230 -73.38 12.82 -10.43
CA ASP A 1230 -73.28 11.83 -9.36
C ASP A 1230 -72.10 12.12 -8.44
N TRP A 1231 -72.09 11.51 -7.25
CA TRP A 1231 -71.06 11.75 -6.24
C TRP A 1231 -69.66 11.25 -6.64
N ASP A 1232 -69.54 10.19 -7.46
CA ASP A 1232 -68.25 9.63 -7.86
C ASP A 1232 -67.52 10.59 -8.81
N PHE A 1233 -68.27 11.16 -9.76
CA PHE A 1233 -67.81 12.19 -10.70
C PHE A 1233 -67.43 13.48 -9.98
N VAL A 1234 -68.30 14.00 -9.11
CA VAL A 1234 -68.08 15.28 -8.40
C VAL A 1234 -66.88 15.21 -7.47
N THR A 1235 -66.73 14.12 -6.72
CA THR A 1235 -65.60 13.97 -5.80
C THR A 1235 -64.27 13.82 -6.53
N LYS A 1236 -64.23 13.18 -7.71
CA LYS A 1236 -63.03 13.16 -8.57
C LYS A 1236 -62.66 14.54 -9.09
N GLN A 1237 -63.63 15.34 -9.53
CA GLN A 1237 -63.37 16.70 -9.99
C GLN A 1237 -62.86 17.59 -8.85
N LEU A 1238 -63.49 17.53 -7.68
CA LEU A 1238 -63.07 18.30 -6.51
C LEU A 1238 -61.68 17.90 -5.99
N LEU A 1239 -61.28 16.63 -6.18
CA LEU A 1239 -59.94 16.13 -5.86
C LEU A 1239 -58.97 16.24 -7.06
N ARG A 1240 -59.36 16.92 -8.14
CA ARG A 1240 -58.56 17.14 -9.37
C ARG A 1240 -58.11 15.88 -10.11
N PHE A 1241 -58.80 14.76 -9.92
CA PHE A 1241 -58.59 13.53 -10.69
C PHE A 1241 -59.25 13.57 -12.07
N GLU A 1242 -60.28 14.39 -12.23
CA GLU A 1242 -60.92 14.68 -13.52
C GLU A 1242 -60.99 16.20 -13.73
N PRO A 1243 -60.81 16.70 -14.97
CA PRO A 1243 -60.88 18.13 -15.25
C PRO A 1243 -62.30 18.67 -15.04
N LEU A 1244 -62.41 19.87 -14.46
CA LEU A 1244 -63.66 20.64 -14.46
C LEU A 1244 -63.96 21.16 -15.87
N GLU A 1245 -65.24 21.19 -16.25
CA GLU A 1245 -65.67 21.90 -17.45
C GLU A 1245 -65.33 23.39 -17.32
N THR A 1246 -64.86 24.03 -18.40
CA THR A 1246 -64.30 25.40 -18.43
C THR A 1246 -65.25 26.52 -18.00
N SER A 1247 -66.51 26.20 -17.71
CA SER A 1247 -67.54 27.13 -17.20
C SER A 1247 -68.10 26.73 -15.82
N SER A 1248 -67.42 25.84 -15.09
CA SER A 1248 -67.92 25.36 -13.80
C SER A 1248 -67.78 26.41 -12.70
N GLU A 1249 -68.90 26.76 -12.05
CA GLU A 1249 -68.93 27.65 -10.88
C GLU A 1249 -68.15 27.09 -9.67
N LEU A 1250 -67.71 25.82 -9.71
CA LEU A 1250 -66.87 25.17 -8.68
C LEU A 1250 -65.37 25.45 -8.84
N GLN A 1251 -64.93 26.04 -9.95
CA GLN A 1251 -63.51 26.29 -10.23
C GLN A 1251 -62.77 27.06 -9.11
N PRO A 1252 -63.35 28.11 -8.49
CA PRO A 1252 -62.67 28.83 -7.41
C PRO A 1252 -62.54 28.02 -6.12
N ALA A 1253 -63.30 26.93 -5.96
CA ALA A 1253 -63.12 26.00 -4.84
C ALA A 1253 -61.79 25.23 -4.93
N LEU A 1254 -61.16 25.22 -6.11
CA LEU A 1254 -59.88 24.57 -6.39
C LEU A 1254 -58.73 25.56 -6.57
N GLU A 1255 -58.94 26.85 -6.36
CA GLU A 1255 -57.85 27.83 -6.33
C GLU A 1255 -57.24 27.82 -4.92
N ILE A 1256 -55.93 27.51 -4.84
CA ILE A 1256 -55.21 27.34 -3.57
C ILE A 1256 -55.14 28.69 -2.85
N ILE A 1257 -55.51 28.73 -1.56
CA ILE A 1257 -55.20 29.86 -0.65
C ILE A 1257 -53.74 29.81 -0.24
#